data_AF-M4F5J9-F1
#
_entry.id   AF-M4F5J9-F1
#
_cell.length_a   1.000
_cell.length_b   1.000
_cell.length_c   1.000
_cell.angle_alpha   90.00
_cell.angle_beta   90.00
_cell.angle_gamma   90.00
#
_symmetry.space_group_name_H-M   'P 1'
#
loop_
_entity.id
_entity.type
_entity.pdbx_description
1 polymer ?
#
loop_
_entity_poly.entity_id
_entity_poly.type
_entity_poly.pdbx_seq_one_letter_code
_entity_poly.pdbx_strand_id
1 'polypeptide(L)'
;MPHRDTVSWNTMISGYTSSGKLDNAWCLFRGMVRSGSDADGYSFSRLLKGVASAKRFDLGEQVHSLVIKGGYECNVYVGSALVDMYAKCERVEDAFEAFWEISEANSVSWNALIGGFVQVRDVEMVFWLFGCMEMKMVDDGTFAPLLTLLDDPLLCNLLKEVHGKVLKLGLEKEITICNAMVSSYADCGLVLDAKRVFDGLGGSKDLITWNSMLAGFSKLEQKDSAFELFIEMLRTRIETDVYTYTSILSTCCGEEHRVFGQSLHCLVIKKGLEQVTSVSNALISMYTQFPTCALNDALSLFESLEDKDLVSWNSVLTGLSQKGQSEDAVKFFSYSRSLNMEVDDYAFSAVLRSCSDLATLQLGQQIHALAIKSSFESNEFVASSLILMYSKCGVIKNAQRCFEEICSTQSTVAWNAMILGYAQHGSGQVSLSLFSQMCNQNVKLDHVTFTAVLTACSHSGLVQGLKLLRLMEPVYKIQPRMEHYAAAVDLLGRAGLVKEAKELIESMPLSPDPMVLKTFLGVCRACGEIEMATQVANHLLEMEPEDHFTYVALSHMYSDAKKWEEKANVKKVMKERGVKKVPGWSWIEIGNEVCAFNAEDRSHPLCEEIYLMVEDLTQEMKWFETDNEFDDQTSLLDVNHS
;
A
#
# COMPACT_ATOMS: atom_id res chain seq x y z
N MET A 1 6.28 50.27 -30.15
CA MET A 1 7.55 50.52 -30.87
C MET A 1 7.29 50.41 -32.36
N PRO A 2 7.61 51.44 -33.16
CA PRO A 2 7.28 51.47 -34.59
C PRO A 2 8.20 50.59 -35.46
N HIS A 3 9.37 50.18 -34.97
CA HIS A 3 10.16 49.09 -35.54
C HIS A 3 10.59 48.16 -34.39
N ARG A 4 10.30 46.87 -34.53
CA ARG A 4 10.74 45.81 -33.61
C ARG A 4 12.02 45.19 -34.18
N ASP A 5 13.07 45.17 -33.38
CA ASP A 5 14.28 44.39 -33.64
C ASP A 5 14.17 42.97 -33.04
N THR A 6 15.10 42.07 -33.39
CA THR A 6 15.12 40.68 -32.91
C THR A 6 15.13 40.60 -31.37
N VAL A 7 15.81 41.53 -30.70
CA VAL A 7 15.89 41.59 -29.23
C VAL A 7 14.52 41.89 -28.60
N SER A 8 13.77 42.85 -29.15
CA SER A 8 12.43 43.17 -28.68
C SER A 8 11.45 42.02 -28.87
N TRP A 9 11.52 41.31 -30.00
CA TRP A 9 10.75 40.08 -30.23
C TRP A 9 11.11 38.98 -29.24
N ASN A 10 12.41 38.70 -29.05
CA ASN A 10 12.92 37.70 -28.12
C ASN A 10 12.49 37.97 -26.67
N THR A 11 12.47 39.23 -26.26
CA THR A 11 12.03 39.63 -24.91
C THR A 11 10.55 39.33 -24.71
N MET A 12 9.69 39.64 -25.69
CA MET A 12 8.27 39.33 -25.60
C MET A 12 7.99 37.83 -25.61
N ILE A 13 8.65 37.08 -26.52
CA ILE A 13 8.53 35.63 -26.60
C ILE A 13 8.93 35.01 -25.26
N SER A 14 10.08 35.41 -24.70
CA SER A 14 10.55 34.93 -23.39
C SER A 14 9.56 35.27 -22.27
N GLY A 15 8.93 36.45 -22.29
CA GLY A 15 7.94 36.84 -21.30
C GLY A 15 6.69 35.95 -21.32
N TYR A 16 6.17 35.64 -22.51
CA TYR A 16 5.02 34.76 -22.66
C TYR A 16 5.34 33.30 -22.35
N THR A 17 6.51 32.79 -22.74
CA THR A 17 6.93 31.42 -22.39
C THR A 17 7.14 31.25 -20.89
N SER A 18 7.76 32.22 -20.21
CA SER A 18 7.93 32.18 -18.74
C SER A 18 6.61 32.29 -17.98
N SER A 19 5.58 32.86 -18.61
CA SER A 19 4.22 32.98 -18.05
C SER A 19 3.31 31.78 -18.38
N GLY A 20 3.85 30.71 -18.99
CA GLY A 20 3.09 29.52 -19.40
C GLY A 20 2.13 29.72 -20.57
N LYS A 21 2.15 30.88 -21.24
CA LYS A 21 1.23 31.24 -22.34
C LYS A 21 1.85 30.89 -23.69
N LEU A 22 2.02 29.60 -23.95
CA LEU A 22 2.75 29.10 -25.14
C LEU A 22 2.11 29.54 -26.46
N ASP A 23 0.78 29.47 -26.60
CA ASP A 23 0.11 29.81 -27.86
C ASP A 23 0.34 31.29 -28.26
N ASN A 24 0.41 32.18 -27.26
CA ASN A 24 0.71 33.59 -27.49
C ASN A 24 2.18 33.79 -27.89
N ALA A 25 3.10 33.06 -27.25
CA ALA A 25 4.51 33.07 -27.63
C ALA A 25 4.71 32.56 -29.08
N TRP A 26 4.01 31.50 -29.45
CA TRP A 26 4.02 30.95 -30.80
C TRP A 26 3.45 31.91 -31.84
N CYS A 27 2.35 32.60 -31.53
CA CYS A 27 1.79 33.62 -32.41
C CYS A 27 2.77 34.78 -32.63
N LEU A 28 3.47 35.23 -31.58
CA LEU A 28 4.49 36.27 -31.69
C LEU A 28 5.71 35.81 -32.51
N PHE A 29 6.14 34.57 -32.33
CA PHE A 29 7.22 33.99 -33.12
C PHE A 29 6.85 33.92 -34.61
N ARG A 30 5.64 33.46 -34.95
CA ARG A 30 5.14 33.50 -36.34
C ARG A 30 5.04 34.93 -36.88
N GLY A 31 4.69 35.89 -36.03
CA GLY A 31 4.70 37.32 -36.36
C GLY A 31 6.09 37.83 -36.72
N MET A 32 7.11 37.46 -35.93
CA MET A 32 8.52 37.80 -36.16
C MET A 32 9.02 37.27 -37.51
N VAL A 33 8.77 35.99 -37.80
CA VAL A 33 9.15 35.36 -39.08
C VAL A 33 8.41 36.02 -40.26
N ARG A 34 7.12 36.34 -40.12
CA ARG A 34 6.34 37.01 -41.17
C ARG A 34 6.78 38.47 -41.42
N SER A 35 7.31 39.15 -40.41
CA SER A 35 7.86 40.50 -40.57
C SER A 35 9.23 40.54 -41.24
N GLY A 36 9.78 39.39 -41.64
CA GLY A 36 11.10 39.27 -42.27
C GLY A 36 12.25 39.50 -41.30
N SER A 37 12.02 39.35 -39.99
CA SER A 37 13.08 39.34 -38.98
C SER A 37 13.61 37.93 -38.82
N ASP A 38 14.93 37.76 -38.91
CA ASP A 38 15.56 36.45 -38.74
C ASP A 38 15.44 35.99 -37.29
N ALA A 39 14.87 34.79 -37.11
CA ALA A 39 14.90 34.09 -35.84
C ALA A 39 16.34 33.66 -35.55
N ASP A 40 16.83 33.93 -34.34
CA ASP A 40 18.15 33.49 -33.91
C ASP A 40 18.05 32.26 -32.99
N GLY A 41 19.20 31.67 -32.66
CA GLY A 41 19.26 30.54 -31.74
C GLY A 41 18.60 30.83 -30.38
N TYR A 42 18.62 32.08 -29.92
CA TYR A 42 17.94 32.46 -28.68
C TYR A 42 16.41 32.41 -28.81
N SER A 43 15.85 32.88 -29.94
CA SER A 43 14.43 32.75 -30.25
C SER A 43 13.98 31.30 -30.19
N PHE A 44 14.73 30.41 -30.85
CA PHE A 44 14.43 28.97 -30.91
C PHE A 44 14.53 28.29 -29.54
N SER A 45 15.63 28.47 -28.80
CA SER A 45 15.81 27.86 -27.47
C SER A 45 14.71 28.28 -26.48
N ARG A 46 14.27 29.55 -26.51
CA ARG A 46 13.20 30.03 -25.61
C ARG A 46 11.85 29.41 -25.95
N LEU A 47 11.53 29.34 -27.23
CA LEU A 47 10.30 28.73 -27.69
C LEU A 47 10.27 27.24 -27.38
N LEU A 48 11.35 26.51 -27.66
CA LEU A 48 11.51 25.09 -27.34
C LEU A 48 11.35 24.82 -25.84
N LYS A 49 11.95 25.65 -24.98
CA LYS A 49 11.75 25.55 -23.52
C LYS A 49 10.28 25.73 -23.12
N GLY A 50 9.57 26.65 -23.76
CA GLY A 50 8.14 26.83 -23.56
C GLY A 50 7.31 25.62 -24.03
N VAL A 51 7.68 25.03 -25.17
CA VAL A 51 7.06 23.80 -25.70
C VAL A 51 7.30 22.62 -24.76
N ALA A 52 8.53 22.45 -24.28
CA ALA A 52 8.94 21.41 -23.35
C ALA A 52 8.13 21.46 -22.05
N SER A 53 7.99 22.67 -21.46
CA SER A 53 7.17 22.87 -20.26
C SER A 53 5.68 22.60 -20.47
N ALA A 54 5.17 22.80 -21.70
CA ALA A 54 3.78 22.52 -22.04
C ALA A 54 3.54 21.09 -22.57
N LYS A 55 4.60 20.29 -22.72
CA LYS A 55 4.58 18.96 -23.35
C LYS A 55 3.83 18.92 -24.70
N ARG A 56 3.98 19.97 -25.53
CA ARG A 56 3.27 20.13 -26.83
C ARG A 56 4.12 19.64 -28.01
N PHE A 57 4.19 18.32 -28.17
CA PHE A 57 4.98 17.66 -29.22
C PHE A 57 4.68 18.19 -30.64
N ASP A 58 3.41 18.43 -30.96
CA ASP A 58 2.95 18.94 -32.27
C ASP A 58 3.55 20.30 -32.65
N LEU A 59 3.76 21.17 -31.65
CA LEU A 59 4.46 22.43 -31.83
C LEU A 59 5.98 22.23 -31.84
N GLY A 60 6.48 21.27 -31.05
CA GLY A 60 7.89 20.88 -31.02
C GLY A 60 8.44 20.51 -32.39
N GLU A 61 7.76 19.64 -33.13
CA GLU A 61 8.15 19.23 -34.48
C GLU A 61 8.14 20.40 -35.48
N GLN A 62 7.16 21.30 -35.37
CA GLN A 62 7.11 22.50 -36.20
C GLN A 62 8.29 23.43 -35.93
N VAL A 63 8.66 23.59 -34.65
CA VAL A 63 9.82 24.41 -34.27
C VAL A 63 11.11 23.73 -34.71
N HIS A 64 11.25 22.42 -34.53
CA HIS A 64 12.42 21.66 -34.98
C HIS A 64 12.61 21.77 -36.50
N SER A 65 11.53 21.65 -37.28
CA SER A 65 11.57 21.87 -38.73
C SER A 65 12.06 23.27 -39.11
N LEU A 66 11.76 24.30 -38.31
CA LEU A 66 12.24 25.66 -38.52
C LEU A 66 13.69 25.85 -38.07
N VAL A 67 14.14 25.13 -37.05
CA VAL A 67 15.55 25.09 -36.62
C VAL A 67 16.43 24.56 -37.76
N ILE A 68 16.05 23.43 -38.37
CA ILE A 68 16.76 22.83 -39.51
C ILE A 68 16.77 23.80 -40.71
N LYS A 69 15.63 24.41 -41.03
CA LYS A 69 15.56 25.40 -42.11
C LYS A 69 16.40 26.65 -41.84
N GLY A 70 16.59 27.00 -40.57
CA GLY A 70 17.40 28.13 -40.13
C GLY A 70 18.90 27.82 -40.04
N GLY A 71 19.34 26.56 -40.21
CA GLY A 71 20.74 26.17 -40.05
C GLY A 71 21.23 26.18 -38.60
N TYR A 72 20.32 25.95 -37.64
CA TYR A 72 20.61 25.97 -36.20
C TYR A 72 20.68 24.57 -35.57
N GLU A 73 20.59 23.49 -36.35
CA GLU A 73 20.60 22.09 -35.91
C GLU A 73 21.88 21.72 -35.14
N CYS A 74 23.06 22.19 -35.60
CA CYS A 74 24.32 21.93 -34.92
C CYS A 74 24.58 22.85 -33.71
N ASN A 75 23.74 23.86 -33.46
CA ASN A 75 23.97 24.83 -32.40
C ASN A 75 23.71 24.21 -31.02
N VAL A 76 24.72 24.17 -30.15
CA VAL A 76 24.63 23.54 -28.82
C VAL A 76 23.47 24.05 -27.95
N TYR A 77 23.13 25.33 -28.01
CA TYR A 77 22.04 25.90 -27.19
C TYR A 77 20.65 25.55 -27.74
N VAL A 78 20.52 25.45 -29.06
CA VAL A 78 19.27 25.07 -29.72
C VAL A 78 19.08 23.55 -29.63
N GLY A 79 20.13 22.78 -29.94
CA GLY A 79 20.17 21.33 -29.80
C GLY A 79 19.89 20.87 -28.37
N SER A 80 20.53 21.46 -27.35
CA SER A 80 20.22 21.13 -25.94
C SER A 80 18.73 21.36 -25.60
N ALA A 81 18.13 22.43 -26.14
CA ALA A 81 16.71 22.73 -25.94
C ALA A 81 15.78 21.78 -26.73
N LEU A 82 16.23 21.28 -27.90
CA LEU A 82 15.52 20.24 -28.66
C LEU A 82 15.52 18.91 -27.90
N VAL A 83 16.69 18.50 -27.39
CA VAL A 83 16.83 17.28 -26.58
C VAL A 83 15.94 17.35 -25.33
N ASP A 84 15.98 18.46 -24.56
CA ASP A 84 15.10 18.64 -23.38
C ASP A 84 13.60 18.64 -23.75
N MET A 85 13.25 19.20 -24.91
CA MET A 85 11.87 19.22 -25.40
C MET A 85 11.37 17.82 -25.75
N TYR A 86 12.12 17.06 -26.54
CA TYR A 86 11.77 15.70 -26.90
C TYR A 86 11.75 14.77 -25.68
N ALA A 87 12.75 14.88 -24.79
CA ALA A 87 12.81 14.13 -23.54
C ALA A 87 11.54 14.35 -22.68
N LYS A 88 11.14 15.60 -22.43
CA LYS A 88 9.92 15.92 -21.65
C LYS A 88 8.61 15.54 -22.34
N CYS A 89 8.63 15.37 -23.66
CA CYS A 89 7.51 14.85 -24.43
C CYS A 89 7.51 13.31 -24.50
N GLU A 90 8.36 12.63 -23.72
CA GLU A 90 8.47 11.16 -23.67
C GLU A 90 8.84 10.53 -25.03
N ARG A 91 9.63 11.28 -25.82
CA ARG A 91 10.13 10.90 -27.16
C ARG A 91 11.66 10.78 -27.13
N VAL A 92 12.16 9.81 -26.38
CA VAL A 92 13.59 9.67 -26.08
C VAL A 92 14.44 9.29 -27.30
N GLU A 93 13.86 8.59 -28.28
CA GLU A 93 14.53 8.24 -29.53
C GLU A 93 14.78 9.49 -30.39
N ASP A 94 13.79 10.39 -30.50
CA ASP A 94 13.98 11.65 -31.23
C ASP A 94 14.96 12.58 -30.50
N ALA A 95 14.96 12.54 -29.16
CA ALA A 95 15.94 13.25 -28.34
C ALA A 95 17.37 12.72 -28.60
N PHE A 96 17.51 11.40 -28.77
CA PHE A 96 18.79 10.75 -29.10
C PHE A 96 19.30 11.15 -30.48
N GLU A 97 18.42 11.15 -31.50
CA GLU A 97 18.78 11.60 -32.85
C GLU A 97 19.18 13.09 -32.85
N ALA A 98 18.38 13.95 -32.23
CA ALA A 98 18.67 15.39 -32.14
C ALA A 98 19.97 15.68 -31.37
N PHE A 99 20.34 14.83 -30.41
CA PHE A 99 21.59 14.98 -29.67
C PHE A 99 22.82 14.79 -30.55
N TRP A 100 22.79 13.82 -31.47
CA TRP A 100 23.93 13.53 -32.34
C TRP A 100 24.11 14.51 -33.50
N GLU A 101 23.14 15.39 -33.74
CA GLU A 101 23.30 16.51 -34.67
C GLU A 101 24.10 17.69 -34.07
N ILE A 102 24.29 17.71 -32.75
CA ILE A 102 25.02 18.77 -32.04
C ILE A 102 26.53 18.64 -32.32
N SER A 103 27.18 19.74 -32.75
CA SER A 103 28.61 19.71 -33.10
C SER A 103 29.53 19.52 -31.88
N GLU A 104 29.24 20.21 -30.78
CA GLU A 104 29.98 20.12 -29.52
C GLU A 104 28.99 20.03 -28.36
N ALA A 105 28.59 18.81 -28.00
CA ALA A 105 27.71 18.56 -26.87
C ALA A 105 28.36 19.02 -25.55
N ASN A 106 27.60 19.69 -24.69
CA ASN A 106 28.03 20.12 -23.37
C ASN A 106 27.29 19.34 -22.26
N SER A 107 27.59 19.62 -20.98
CA SER A 107 26.95 18.93 -19.85
C SER A 107 25.42 19.08 -19.87
N VAL A 108 24.89 20.22 -20.31
CA VAL A 108 23.44 20.46 -20.41
C VAL A 108 22.77 19.51 -21.41
N SER A 109 23.33 19.37 -22.61
CA SER A 109 22.79 18.43 -23.62
C SER A 109 22.87 16.97 -23.17
N TRP A 110 23.98 16.56 -22.53
CA TRP A 110 24.14 15.20 -22.00
C TRP A 110 23.16 14.92 -20.87
N ASN A 111 23.04 15.84 -19.91
CA ASN A 111 22.11 15.73 -18.77
C ASN A 111 20.65 15.71 -19.23
N ALA A 112 20.29 16.48 -20.27
CA ALA A 112 18.95 16.45 -20.85
C ALA A 112 18.63 15.07 -21.48
N LEU A 113 19.59 14.49 -22.21
CA LEU A 113 19.43 13.17 -22.81
C LEU A 113 19.33 12.06 -21.76
N ILE A 114 20.25 12.04 -20.79
CA ILE A 114 20.24 11.10 -19.67
C ILE A 114 18.93 11.24 -18.89
N GLY A 115 18.51 12.47 -18.57
CA GLY A 115 17.24 12.73 -17.88
C GLY A 115 16.02 12.20 -18.63
N GLY A 116 16.03 12.24 -19.97
CA GLY A 116 14.99 11.64 -20.80
C GLY A 116 14.92 10.11 -20.64
N PHE A 117 16.05 9.42 -20.78
CA PHE A 117 16.07 7.96 -20.61
C PHE A 117 15.82 7.52 -19.16
N VAL A 118 16.16 8.35 -18.17
CA VAL A 118 15.77 8.14 -16.76
C VAL A 118 14.24 8.17 -16.60
N GLN A 119 13.53 9.08 -17.27
CA GLN A 119 12.06 9.15 -17.21
C GLN A 119 11.39 7.88 -17.77
N VAL A 120 11.97 7.27 -18.81
CA VAL A 120 11.50 6.01 -19.41
C VAL A 120 12.04 4.78 -18.65
N ARG A 121 12.89 4.98 -17.64
CA ARG A 121 13.56 3.95 -16.82
C ARG A 121 14.43 2.96 -17.60
N ASP A 122 15.07 3.41 -18.69
CA ASP A 122 16.02 2.59 -19.45
C ASP A 122 17.42 2.63 -18.81
N VAL A 123 17.66 1.70 -17.88
CA VAL A 123 18.92 1.61 -17.13
C VAL A 123 20.11 1.32 -18.05
N GLU A 124 19.95 0.47 -19.06
CA GLU A 124 21.06 0.08 -19.94
C GLU A 124 21.55 1.27 -20.77
N MET A 125 20.61 1.99 -21.40
CA MET A 125 20.94 3.15 -22.22
C MET A 125 21.54 4.28 -21.37
N VAL A 126 20.99 4.53 -20.18
CA VAL A 126 21.48 5.56 -19.26
C VAL A 126 22.94 5.33 -18.89
N PHE A 127 23.33 4.11 -18.51
CA PHE A 127 24.71 3.81 -18.15
C PHE A 127 25.64 3.73 -19.36
N TRP A 128 25.13 3.36 -20.54
CA TRP A 128 25.88 3.47 -21.79
C TRP A 128 26.22 4.93 -22.12
N LEU A 129 25.22 5.84 -22.06
CA LEU A 129 25.41 7.27 -22.26
C LEU A 129 26.37 7.88 -21.23
N PHE A 130 26.23 7.49 -19.96
CA PHE A 130 27.15 7.92 -18.90
C PHE A 130 28.60 7.45 -19.18
N GLY A 131 28.77 6.27 -19.76
CA GLY A 131 30.08 5.76 -20.20
C GLY A 131 30.69 6.53 -21.37
N CYS A 132 29.86 7.10 -22.25
CA CYS A 132 30.30 7.93 -23.37
C CYS A 132 30.66 9.36 -22.97
N MET A 133 30.19 9.83 -21.81
CA MET A 133 30.40 11.21 -21.36
C MET A 133 31.85 11.44 -20.87
N GLU A 134 32.46 12.56 -21.28
CA GLU A 134 33.78 12.92 -20.78
C GLU A 134 33.74 13.24 -19.28
N MET A 135 34.69 12.69 -18.53
CA MET A 135 34.79 12.85 -17.06
C MET A 135 34.77 14.29 -16.55
N LYS A 136 35.17 15.28 -17.38
CA LYS A 136 35.16 16.70 -17.02
C LYS A 136 33.80 17.37 -17.17
N MET A 137 32.87 16.76 -17.90
CA MET A 137 31.52 17.26 -18.12
C MET A 137 30.54 16.77 -17.06
N VAL A 138 30.91 15.72 -16.31
CA VAL A 138 30.04 15.12 -15.29
C VAL A 138 29.91 16.07 -14.12
N ASP A 139 28.67 16.47 -13.82
CA ASP A 139 28.32 17.39 -12.74
C ASP A 139 27.18 16.82 -11.87
N ASP A 140 26.68 17.63 -10.94
CA ASP A 140 25.57 17.27 -10.07
C ASP A 140 24.27 17.01 -10.85
N GLY A 141 24.08 17.72 -11.97
CA GLY A 141 23.01 17.51 -12.93
C GLY A 141 23.08 16.16 -13.66
N THR A 142 24.24 15.50 -13.69
CA THR A 142 24.40 14.13 -14.20
C THR A 142 24.06 13.10 -13.12
N PHE A 143 24.63 13.23 -11.92
CA PHE A 143 24.49 12.21 -10.88
C PHE A 143 23.11 12.18 -10.22
N ALA A 144 22.45 13.33 -10.01
CA ALA A 144 21.15 13.34 -9.34
C ALA A 144 20.08 12.52 -10.11
N PRO A 145 19.89 12.70 -11.43
CA PRO A 145 18.98 11.84 -12.22
C PRO A 145 19.40 10.37 -12.24
N LEU A 146 20.71 10.08 -12.36
CA LEU A 146 21.22 8.71 -12.32
C LEU A 146 20.87 8.01 -11.02
N LEU A 147 21.06 8.67 -9.89
CA LEU A 147 20.75 8.13 -8.57
C LEU A 147 19.25 7.89 -8.39
N THR A 148 18.39 8.78 -8.91
CA THR A 148 16.92 8.58 -8.84
C THR A 148 16.43 7.36 -9.63
N LEU A 149 17.21 6.86 -10.60
CA LEU A 149 16.91 5.63 -11.32
C LEU A 149 17.28 4.36 -10.51
N LEU A 150 18.16 4.50 -9.52
CA LEU A 150 18.69 3.42 -8.69
C LEU A 150 17.91 3.28 -7.37
N ASP A 151 16.58 3.34 -7.46
CA ASP A 151 15.64 3.16 -6.34
C ASP A 151 15.25 1.68 -6.11
N ASP A 152 15.62 0.78 -7.04
CA ASP A 152 15.31 -0.65 -6.96
C ASP A 152 16.33 -1.42 -6.09
N PRO A 153 15.88 -2.22 -5.10
CA PRO A 153 16.75 -3.11 -4.32
C PRO A 153 17.68 -4.01 -5.15
N LEU A 154 17.30 -4.40 -6.37
CA LEU A 154 18.13 -5.21 -7.27
C LEU A 154 19.36 -4.43 -7.80
N LEU A 155 19.29 -3.10 -7.84
CA LEU A 155 20.33 -2.20 -8.35
C LEU A 155 21.27 -1.66 -7.25
N CYS A 156 21.14 -2.14 -6.00
CA CYS A 156 21.95 -1.70 -4.86
C CYS A 156 23.47 -1.73 -5.11
N ASN A 157 23.97 -2.71 -5.87
CA ASN A 157 25.40 -2.80 -6.16
C ASN A 157 25.84 -1.67 -7.09
N LEU A 158 25.05 -1.39 -8.13
CA LEU A 158 25.30 -0.29 -9.05
C LEU A 158 25.20 1.06 -8.33
N LEU A 159 24.24 1.23 -7.41
CA LEU A 159 24.14 2.40 -6.53
C LEU A 159 25.43 2.63 -5.73
N LYS A 160 26.02 1.57 -5.16
CA LYS A 160 27.29 1.66 -4.43
C LYS A 160 28.47 2.01 -5.34
N GLU A 161 28.49 1.52 -6.58
CA GLU A 161 29.51 1.89 -7.57
C GLU A 161 29.42 3.37 -7.97
N VAL A 162 28.21 3.86 -8.23
CA VAL A 162 27.95 5.28 -8.53
C VAL A 162 28.33 6.16 -7.33
N HIS A 163 27.97 5.78 -6.10
CA HIS A 163 28.41 6.49 -4.90
C HIS A 163 29.94 6.50 -4.77
N GLY A 164 30.62 5.38 -5.03
CA GLY A 164 32.09 5.32 -5.07
C GLY A 164 32.69 6.29 -6.11
N LYS A 165 32.03 6.47 -7.25
CA LYS A 165 32.42 7.43 -8.29
C LYS A 165 32.22 8.89 -7.84
N VAL A 166 31.09 9.20 -7.19
CA VAL A 166 30.82 10.52 -6.60
C VAL A 166 31.91 10.91 -5.60
N LEU A 167 32.28 9.99 -4.70
CA LEU A 167 33.36 10.19 -3.72
C LEU A 167 34.72 10.44 -4.41
N LYS A 168 35.02 9.69 -5.47
CA LYS A 168 36.28 9.85 -6.22
C LYS A 168 36.38 11.22 -6.92
N LEU A 169 35.25 11.82 -7.28
CA LEU A 169 35.19 13.12 -7.94
C LEU A 169 35.11 14.30 -6.95
N GLY A 170 35.02 14.03 -5.65
CA GLY A 170 34.94 15.09 -4.64
C GLY A 170 33.57 15.80 -4.60
N LEU A 171 32.52 15.13 -5.07
CA LEU A 171 31.17 15.68 -5.17
C LEU A 171 30.28 15.31 -3.96
N GLU A 172 30.85 14.76 -2.89
CA GLU A 172 30.12 14.27 -1.71
C GLU A 172 29.53 15.37 -0.82
N LYS A 173 29.85 16.64 -1.09
CA LYS A 173 29.31 17.80 -0.37
C LYS A 173 28.22 18.52 -1.16
N GLU A 174 27.97 18.11 -2.40
CA GLU A 174 26.90 18.68 -3.22
C GLU A 174 25.54 18.20 -2.70
N ILE A 175 24.73 19.14 -2.21
CA ILE A 175 23.45 18.86 -1.53
C ILE A 175 22.47 18.12 -2.47
N THR A 176 22.45 18.48 -3.75
CA THR A 176 21.59 17.86 -4.77
C THR A 176 21.88 16.37 -4.94
N ILE A 177 23.16 16.00 -5.03
CA ILE A 177 23.60 14.60 -5.13
C ILE A 177 23.30 13.86 -3.82
N CYS A 178 23.59 14.47 -2.67
CA CYS A 178 23.34 13.84 -1.38
C CYS A 178 21.84 13.59 -1.13
N ASN A 179 20.95 14.52 -1.50
CA ASN A 179 19.50 14.30 -1.40
C ASN A 179 19.08 13.12 -2.28
N ALA A 180 19.55 13.03 -3.52
CA ALA A 180 19.28 11.90 -4.41
C ALA A 180 19.87 10.57 -3.88
N MET A 181 21.06 10.59 -3.27
CA MET A 181 21.67 9.42 -2.63
C MET A 181 20.87 8.96 -1.40
N VAL A 182 20.42 9.87 -0.55
CA VAL A 182 19.60 9.52 0.64
C VAL A 182 18.31 8.85 0.19
N SER A 183 17.61 9.43 -0.79
CA SER A 183 16.38 8.85 -1.34
C SER A 183 16.61 7.47 -1.98
N SER A 184 17.60 7.34 -2.87
CA SER A 184 17.90 6.06 -3.53
C SER A 184 18.34 4.96 -2.56
N TYR A 185 19.20 5.26 -1.58
CA TYR A 185 19.56 4.29 -0.55
C TYR A 185 18.37 3.90 0.32
N ALA A 186 17.49 4.84 0.66
CA ALA A 186 16.27 4.55 1.41
C ALA A 186 15.31 3.66 0.59
N ASP A 187 15.08 3.97 -0.69
CA ASP A 187 14.20 3.18 -1.55
C ASP A 187 14.75 1.76 -1.81
N CYS A 188 16.08 1.62 -1.84
CA CYS A 188 16.78 0.33 -1.84
C CYS A 188 16.71 -0.45 -0.51
N GLY A 189 16.14 0.12 0.56
CA GLY A 189 16.09 -0.49 1.90
C GLY A 189 17.42 -0.42 2.69
N LEU A 190 18.41 0.33 2.20
CA LEU A 190 19.75 0.48 2.80
C LEU A 190 19.83 1.72 3.71
N VAL A 191 18.97 1.78 4.75
CA VAL A 191 18.83 2.96 5.63
C VAL A 191 20.13 3.39 6.30
N LEU A 192 20.95 2.42 6.70
CA LEU A 192 22.21 2.72 7.37
C LEU A 192 23.17 3.46 6.44
N ASP A 193 23.17 3.12 5.14
CA ASP A 193 23.97 3.81 4.14
C ASP A 193 23.37 5.19 3.83
N ALA A 194 22.03 5.31 3.75
CA ALA A 194 21.35 6.60 3.65
C ALA A 194 21.71 7.53 4.83
N LYS A 195 21.68 7.01 6.06
CA LYS A 195 22.04 7.74 7.29
C LYS A 195 23.51 8.17 7.29
N ARG A 196 24.43 7.35 6.78
CA ARG A 196 25.85 7.73 6.63
C ARG A 196 26.04 8.90 5.68
N VAL A 197 25.37 8.89 4.53
CA VAL A 197 25.39 10.01 3.57
C VAL A 197 24.82 11.28 4.23
N PHE A 198 23.67 11.14 4.89
CA PHE A 198 23.02 12.21 5.63
C PHE A 198 23.95 12.83 6.69
N ASP A 199 24.57 12.01 7.54
CA ASP A 199 25.47 12.47 8.61
C ASP A 199 26.73 13.15 8.04
N GLY A 200 27.25 12.65 6.90
CA GLY A 200 28.40 13.21 6.19
C GLY A 200 28.27 14.68 5.80
N LEU A 201 27.05 15.18 5.53
CA LEU A 201 26.80 16.59 5.22
C LEU A 201 27.01 17.54 6.42
N GLY A 202 27.10 17.03 7.65
CA GLY A 202 27.28 17.86 8.85
C GLY A 202 26.24 18.98 8.96
N GLY A 203 26.69 20.22 9.12
CA GLY A 203 25.81 21.41 9.25
C GLY A 203 25.31 22.02 7.92
N SER A 204 25.59 21.40 6.77
CA SER A 204 25.13 21.90 5.45
C SER A 204 23.77 21.35 5.01
N LYS A 205 23.13 20.51 5.85
CA LYS A 205 21.82 19.90 5.58
C LYS A 205 20.75 20.97 5.43
N ASP A 206 20.01 20.92 4.32
CA ASP A 206 18.83 21.77 4.10
C ASP A 206 17.53 21.02 4.45
N LEU A 207 16.40 21.72 4.36
CA LEU A 207 15.07 21.16 4.63
C LEU A 207 14.79 19.92 3.76
N ILE A 208 15.25 19.90 2.51
CA ILE A 208 15.05 18.79 1.59
C ILE A 208 15.84 17.56 2.07
N THR A 209 17.06 17.74 2.57
CA THR A 209 17.88 16.66 3.14
C THR A 209 17.17 16.02 4.34
N TRP A 210 16.63 16.83 5.27
CA TRP A 210 15.88 16.33 6.43
C TRP A 210 14.61 15.59 6.02
N ASN A 211 13.82 16.19 5.12
CA ASN A 211 12.58 15.61 4.63
C ASN A 211 12.81 14.29 3.86
N SER A 212 13.89 14.20 3.07
CA SER A 212 14.26 12.96 2.36
C SER A 212 14.61 11.82 3.31
N MET A 213 15.34 12.12 4.39
CA MET A 213 15.68 11.12 5.40
C MET A 213 14.46 10.71 6.25
N LEU A 214 13.59 11.66 6.61
CA LEU A 214 12.32 11.37 7.30
C LEU A 214 11.42 10.47 6.46
N ALA A 215 11.27 10.77 5.17
CA ALA A 215 10.51 9.94 4.24
C ALA A 215 11.11 8.52 4.13
N GLY A 216 12.45 8.41 4.10
CA GLY A 216 13.13 7.12 4.09
C GLY A 216 12.85 6.27 5.33
N PHE A 217 12.93 6.86 6.53
CA PHE A 217 12.56 6.15 7.76
C PHE A 217 11.07 5.80 7.81
N SER A 218 10.21 6.67 7.30
CA SER A 218 8.76 6.43 7.22
C SER A 218 8.42 5.24 6.34
N LYS A 219 9.05 5.12 5.16
CA LYS A 219 8.80 4.02 4.21
C LYS A 219 9.21 2.65 4.74
N LEU A 220 10.23 2.60 5.60
CA LEU A 220 10.82 1.34 6.09
C LEU A 220 10.35 0.97 7.49
N GLU A 221 9.26 1.58 7.95
CA GLU A 221 8.60 1.33 9.24
C GLU A 221 9.54 1.50 10.46
N GLN A 222 10.63 2.26 10.32
CA GLN A 222 11.56 2.59 11.41
C GLN A 222 11.09 3.85 12.15
N LYS A 223 9.94 3.72 12.81
CA LYS A 223 9.18 4.84 13.41
C LYS A 223 9.97 5.59 14.47
N ASP A 224 10.63 4.87 15.38
CA ASP A 224 11.42 5.47 16.48
C ASP A 224 12.55 6.35 15.95
N SER A 225 13.28 5.87 14.95
CA SER A 225 14.37 6.64 14.30
C SER A 225 13.85 7.87 13.57
N ALA A 226 12.64 7.82 12.99
CA ALA A 226 12.00 9.00 12.40
C ALA A 226 11.69 10.06 13.46
N PHE A 227 11.22 9.66 14.65
CA PHE A 227 10.93 10.59 15.75
C PHE A 227 12.19 11.23 16.32
N GLU A 228 13.25 10.44 16.52
CA GLU A 228 14.55 10.96 16.96
C GLU A 228 15.10 11.99 15.96
N LEU A 229 15.01 11.68 14.66
CA LEU A 229 15.45 12.58 13.60
C LEU A 229 14.63 13.87 13.56
N PHE A 230 13.30 13.80 13.73
CA PHE A 230 12.44 14.97 13.79
C PHE A 230 12.78 15.86 15.00
N ILE A 231 13.05 15.27 16.17
CA ILE A 231 13.48 16.01 17.35
C ILE A 231 14.85 16.68 17.11
N GLU A 232 15.77 15.99 16.44
CA GLU A 232 17.06 16.56 16.03
C GLU A 232 16.86 17.77 15.09
N MET A 233 16.01 17.63 14.08
CA MET A 233 15.63 18.70 13.15
C MET A 233 15.11 19.93 13.91
N LEU A 234 14.18 19.75 14.86
CA LEU A 234 13.65 20.85 15.65
C LEU A 234 14.72 21.57 16.49
N ARG A 235 15.75 20.85 16.95
CA ARG A 235 16.89 21.45 17.68
C ARG A 235 17.78 22.32 16.79
N THR A 236 17.86 22.01 15.49
CA THR A 236 18.63 22.80 14.51
C THR A 236 17.97 24.14 14.15
N ARG A 237 16.72 24.39 14.59
CA ARG A 237 15.91 25.59 14.30
C ARG A 237 15.62 25.83 12.81
N ILE A 238 15.73 24.79 11.98
CA ILE A 238 15.23 24.83 10.60
C ILE A 238 13.70 24.94 10.66
N GLU A 239 13.14 25.83 9.84
CA GLU A 239 11.68 25.99 9.75
C GLU A 239 11.09 24.77 9.04
N THR A 240 10.20 24.05 9.75
CA THR A 240 9.52 22.87 9.24
C THR A 240 8.37 23.26 8.34
N ASP A 241 8.16 22.50 7.26
CA ASP A 241 7.09 22.74 6.30
C ASP A 241 5.94 21.74 6.45
N VAL A 242 4.90 21.94 5.65
CA VAL A 242 3.75 21.04 5.55
C VAL A 242 4.19 19.59 5.31
N TYR A 243 5.19 19.39 4.45
CA TYR A 243 5.69 18.05 4.12
C TYR A 243 6.29 17.36 5.35
N THR A 244 7.11 18.06 6.14
CA THR A 244 7.68 17.53 7.39
C THR A 244 6.59 17.00 8.31
N TYR A 245 5.52 17.78 8.53
CA TYR A 245 4.41 17.35 9.41
C TYR A 245 3.63 16.17 8.83
N THR A 246 3.33 16.18 7.53
CA THR A 246 2.63 15.04 6.90
C THR A 246 3.45 13.74 6.99
N SER A 247 4.78 13.82 6.79
CA SER A 247 5.67 12.66 6.84
C SER A 247 5.86 12.10 8.25
N ILE A 248 5.88 12.93 9.28
CA ILE A 248 6.04 12.45 10.67
C ILE A 248 4.71 12.01 11.29
N LEU A 249 3.58 12.57 10.84
CA LEU A 249 2.25 12.11 11.26
C LEU A 249 1.93 10.75 10.66
N SER A 250 2.33 10.48 9.41
CA SER A 250 2.12 9.17 8.78
C SER A 250 2.88 8.02 9.44
N THR A 251 3.97 8.29 10.17
CA THR A 251 4.69 7.26 10.94
C THR A 251 4.04 6.96 12.28
N CYS A 252 3.15 7.83 12.77
CA CYS A 252 2.47 7.66 14.05
C CYS A 252 1.32 6.66 13.94
N CYS A 253 1.66 5.37 14.01
CA CYS A 253 0.67 4.29 14.01
C CYS A 253 0.90 3.31 15.17
N GLY A 254 -0.20 2.81 15.76
CA GLY A 254 -0.20 1.96 16.95
C GLY A 254 -0.34 2.73 18.27
N GLU A 255 -0.75 2.04 19.35
CA GLU A 255 -0.98 2.66 20.66
C GLU A 255 0.31 3.23 21.27
N GLU A 256 1.44 2.57 21.01
CA GLU A 256 2.78 2.95 21.46
C GLU A 256 3.16 4.40 21.08
N HIS A 257 2.66 4.90 19.93
CA HIS A 257 2.98 6.23 19.41
C HIS A 257 1.91 7.28 19.69
N ARG A 258 0.81 6.91 20.36
CA ARG A 258 -0.34 7.80 20.57
C ARG A 258 0.03 9.10 21.26
N VAL A 259 0.86 9.04 22.31
CA VAL A 259 1.29 10.21 23.08
C VAL A 259 2.13 11.15 22.23
N PHE A 260 3.01 10.60 21.40
CA PHE A 260 3.84 11.38 20.48
C PHE A 260 2.98 12.04 19.39
N GLY A 261 2.06 11.28 18.78
CA GLY A 261 1.11 11.80 17.79
C GLY A 261 0.21 12.92 18.32
N GLN A 262 -0.30 12.80 19.55
CA GLN A 262 -1.05 13.87 20.22
C GLN A 262 -0.18 15.11 20.48
N SER A 263 1.09 14.93 20.82
CA SER A 263 2.05 16.02 21.00
C SER A 263 2.34 16.74 19.67
N LEU A 264 2.45 16.00 18.56
CA LEU A 264 2.58 16.56 17.22
C LEU A 264 1.33 17.33 16.81
N HIS A 265 0.14 16.81 17.09
CA HIS A 265 -1.11 17.53 16.83
C HIS A 265 -1.13 18.88 17.58
N CYS A 266 -0.72 18.91 18.84
CA CYS A 266 -0.60 20.16 19.60
C CYS A 266 0.43 21.13 18.97
N LEU A 267 1.51 20.61 18.39
CA LEU A 267 2.50 21.41 17.68
C LEU A 267 1.95 21.99 16.37
N VAL A 268 1.18 21.20 15.61
CA VAL A 268 0.47 21.65 14.39
C VAL A 268 -0.46 22.81 14.71
N ILE A 269 -1.27 22.71 15.77
CA ILE A 269 -2.15 23.80 16.24
C ILE A 269 -1.32 25.04 16.63
N LYS A 270 -0.22 24.86 17.38
CA LYS A 270 0.65 25.98 17.76
C LYS A 270 1.30 26.68 16.56
N LYS A 271 1.43 25.98 15.43
CA LYS A 271 1.99 26.50 14.18
C LYS A 271 0.92 27.10 13.26
N GLY A 272 -0.36 26.99 13.59
CA GLY A 272 -1.45 27.48 12.75
C GLY A 272 -1.63 26.65 11.47
N LEU A 273 -1.26 25.35 11.51
CA LEU A 273 -1.30 24.45 10.36
C LEU A 273 -2.54 23.53 10.36
N GLU A 274 -3.42 23.65 11.35
CA GLU A 274 -4.59 22.78 11.55
C GLU A 274 -5.70 22.95 10.51
N GLN A 275 -5.71 24.06 9.75
CA GLN A 275 -6.62 24.28 8.63
C GLN A 275 -5.99 23.91 7.27
N VAL A 276 -4.72 23.50 7.24
CA VAL A 276 -4.07 23.05 6.01
C VAL A 276 -4.54 21.63 5.72
N THR A 277 -5.34 21.47 4.65
CA THR A 277 -6.01 20.20 4.31
C THR A 277 -5.08 18.99 4.30
N SER A 278 -3.86 19.10 3.74
CA SER A 278 -2.90 17.99 3.71
C SER A 278 -2.40 17.57 5.10
N VAL A 279 -2.15 18.52 6.01
CA VAL A 279 -1.72 18.24 7.39
C VAL A 279 -2.88 17.60 8.16
N SER A 280 -4.08 18.11 7.99
CA SER A 280 -5.26 17.60 8.69
C SER A 280 -5.70 16.23 8.17
N ASN A 281 -5.54 15.95 6.88
CA ASN A 281 -5.70 14.60 6.34
C ASN A 281 -4.70 13.61 6.97
N ALA A 282 -3.45 14.02 7.16
CA ALA A 282 -2.45 13.21 7.88
C ALA A 282 -2.81 13.01 9.36
N LEU A 283 -3.36 14.03 10.04
CA LEU A 283 -3.87 13.91 11.41
C LEU A 283 -5.07 12.95 11.48
N ILE A 284 -6.05 13.08 10.58
CA ILE A 284 -7.21 12.19 10.50
C ILE A 284 -6.73 10.75 10.32
N SER A 285 -5.83 10.50 9.36
CA SER A 285 -5.23 9.18 9.13
C SER A 285 -4.54 8.66 10.38
N MET A 286 -3.70 9.47 11.04
CA MET A 286 -3.03 9.09 12.30
C MET A 286 -4.04 8.68 13.39
N TYR A 287 -5.06 9.50 13.65
CA TYR A 287 -6.07 9.20 14.66
C TYR A 287 -6.90 7.96 14.29
N THR A 288 -7.20 7.75 13.00
CA THR A 288 -7.89 6.53 12.56
C THR A 288 -7.04 5.28 12.70
N GLN A 289 -5.71 5.39 12.74
CA GLN A 289 -4.82 4.24 12.94
C GLN A 289 -4.71 3.87 14.43
N PHE A 290 -4.93 4.81 15.36
CA PHE A 290 -4.98 4.52 16.79
C PHE A 290 -6.21 3.69 17.20
N PRO A 291 -6.12 2.89 18.28
CA PRO A 291 -7.24 2.14 18.87
C PRO A 291 -8.50 2.98 19.22
N THR A 292 -9.59 2.27 19.48
CA THR A 292 -11.02 2.65 19.51
C THR A 292 -11.44 4.03 20.05
N CYS A 293 -10.67 4.68 20.91
CA CYS A 293 -11.03 6.01 21.44
C CYS A 293 -10.63 7.18 20.53
N ALA A 294 -9.78 6.95 19.53
CA ALA A 294 -9.21 8.00 18.68
C ALA A 294 -10.06 8.38 17.46
N LEU A 295 -11.07 7.56 17.12
CA LEU A 295 -11.89 7.83 15.94
C LEU A 295 -12.77 9.07 16.11
N ASN A 296 -13.28 9.33 17.31
CA ASN A 296 -14.04 10.54 17.60
C ASN A 296 -13.17 11.80 17.38
N ASP A 297 -11.89 11.73 17.74
CA ASP A 297 -10.94 12.82 17.49
C ASP A 297 -10.76 13.04 15.97
N ALA A 298 -10.63 11.96 15.19
CA ALA A 298 -10.55 12.03 13.73
C ALA A 298 -11.81 12.65 13.09
N LEU A 299 -13.01 12.25 13.54
CA LEU A 299 -14.27 12.83 13.08
C LEU A 299 -14.40 14.30 13.47
N SER A 300 -14.00 14.68 14.68
CA SER A 300 -14.02 16.07 15.13
C SER A 300 -13.09 16.96 14.29
N LEU A 301 -11.90 16.44 13.94
CA LEU A 301 -10.95 17.12 13.06
C LEU A 301 -11.53 17.29 11.66
N PHE A 302 -12.11 16.23 11.11
CA PHE A 302 -12.77 16.27 9.83
C PHE A 302 -13.89 17.33 9.82
N GLU A 303 -14.78 17.32 10.80
CA GLU A 303 -15.86 18.30 10.92
C GLU A 303 -15.34 19.74 11.00
N SER A 304 -14.24 19.96 11.74
CA SER A 304 -13.63 21.27 11.95
C SER A 304 -12.93 21.88 10.73
N LEU A 305 -12.66 21.10 9.69
CA LEU A 305 -12.03 21.59 8.46
C LEU A 305 -12.99 22.49 7.66
N GLU A 306 -12.56 23.70 7.32
CA GLU A 306 -13.34 24.62 6.47
C GLU A 306 -13.52 24.04 5.05
N ASP A 307 -12.41 23.64 4.43
CA ASP A 307 -12.36 23.05 3.10
C ASP A 307 -11.92 21.58 3.16
N LYS A 308 -12.83 20.69 2.74
CA LYS A 308 -12.62 19.23 2.70
C LYS A 308 -12.40 18.79 1.26
N ASP A 309 -11.26 18.16 0.99
CA ASP A 309 -10.98 17.57 -0.32
C ASP A 309 -11.36 16.08 -0.34
N LEU A 310 -11.24 15.44 -1.51
CA LEU A 310 -11.51 14.02 -1.68
C LEU A 310 -10.68 13.15 -0.71
N VAL A 311 -9.44 13.55 -0.42
CA VAL A 311 -8.54 12.84 0.49
C VAL A 311 -9.05 12.91 1.93
N SER A 312 -9.65 14.03 2.37
CA SER A 312 -10.29 14.16 3.68
C SER A 312 -11.41 13.14 3.86
N TRP A 313 -12.31 13.03 2.88
CA TRP A 313 -13.41 12.07 2.90
C TRP A 313 -12.90 10.61 2.89
N ASN A 314 -11.91 10.32 2.05
CA ASN A 314 -11.34 8.98 1.94
C ASN A 314 -10.59 8.54 3.20
N SER A 315 -9.92 9.47 3.88
CA SER A 315 -9.19 9.18 5.13
C SER A 315 -10.16 8.72 6.22
N VAL A 316 -11.30 9.40 6.38
CA VAL A 316 -12.35 8.99 7.34
C VAL A 316 -12.99 7.67 6.93
N LEU A 317 -13.39 7.54 5.65
CA LEU A 317 -14.05 6.34 5.15
C LEU A 317 -13.17 5.08 5.29
N THR A 318 -11.89 5.21 4.94
CA THR A 318 -10.90 4.12 5.07
C THR A 318 -10.67 3.77 6.53
N GLY A 319 -10.57 4.78 7.40
CA GLY A 319 -10.43 4.59 8.84
C GLY A 319 -11.60 3.84 9.47
N LEU A 320 -12.84 4.21 9.12
CA LEU A 320 -14.06 3.53 9.55
C LEU A 320 -14.07 2.06 9.09
N SER A 321 -13.76 1.82 7.81
CA SER A 321 -13.71 0.48 7.22
C SER A 321 -12.62 -0.40 7.85
N GLN A 322 -11.43 0.13 8.10
CA GLN A 322 -10.32 -0.61 8.71
C GLN A 322 -10.55 -0.95 10.19
N LYS A 323 -11.26 -0.09 10.94
CA LYS A 323 -11.61 -0.34 12.35
C LYS A 323 -12.81 -1.27 12.51
N GLY A 324 -13.36 -1.80 11.42
CA GLY A 324 -14.53 -2.68 11.43
C GLY A 324 -15.84 -1.97 11.76
N GLN A 325 -15.85 -0.63 11.74
CA GLN A 325 -17.08 0.16 11.83
C GLN A 325 -17.76 0.27 10.45
N SER A 326 -18.04 -0.90 9.88
CA SER A 326 -18.48 -1.02 8.50
C SER A 326 -19.84 -0.36 8.25
N GLU A 327 -20.72 -0.33 9.23
CA GLU A 327 -22.02 0.36 9.13
C GLU A 327 -21.85 1.87 9.00
N ASP A 328 -21.01 2.46 9.86
CA ASP A 328 -20.71 3.90 9.83
C ASP A 328 -19.97 4.27 8.54
N ALA A 329 -19.08 3.42 8.04
CA ALA A 329 -18.44 3.62 6.73
C ALA A 329 -19.46 3.67 5.58
N VAL A 330 -20.44 2.76 5.55
CA VAL A 330 -21.51 2.76 4.54
C VAL A 330 -22.39 4.02 4.65
N LYS A 331 -22.77 4.40 5.87
CA LYS A 331 -23.55 5.63 6.12
C LYS A 331 -22.79 6.87 5.70
N PHE A 332 -21.50 6.94 6.03
CA PHE A 332 -20.62 8.04 5.68
C PHE A 332 -20.43 8.16 4.16
N PHE A 333 -20.26 7.02 3.47
CA PHE A 333 -20.23 6.99 2.00
C PHE A 333 -21.53 7.51 1.41
N SER A 334 -22.68 7.05 1.90
CA SER A 334 -24.00 7.51 1.45
C SER A 334 -24.20 9.02 1.67
N TYR A 335 -23.71 9.53 2.82
CA TYR A 335 -23.72 10.96 3.12
C TYR A 335 -22.82 11.76 2.16
N SER A 336 -21.58 11.32 1.91
CA SER A 336 -20.67 11.93 0.93
C SER A 336 -21.30 11.99 -0.47
N ARG A 337 -21.99 10.92 -0.89
CA ARG A 337 -22.75 10.88 -2.16
C ARG A 337 -23.91 11.87 -2.20
N SER A 338 -24.63 12.06 -1.10
CA SER A 338 -25.73 13.03 -1.03
C SER A 338 -25.27 14.48 -1.25
N LEU A 339 -23.99 14.76 -1.00
CA LEU A 339 -23.33 16.05 -1.26
C LEU A 339 -22.75 16.15 -2.68
N ASN A 340 -22.99 15.15 -3.55
CA ASN A 340 -22.43 15.04 -4.90
C ASN A 340 -20.90 15.05 -4.96
N MET A 341 -20.23 14.55 -3.91
CA MET A 341 -18.78 14.35 -3.94
C MET A 341 -18.41 13.30 -5.00
N GLU A 342 -17.32 13.56 -5.72
CA GLU A 342 -16.70 12.56 -6.59
C GLU A 342 -16.22 11.38 -5.76
N VAL A 343 -16.25 10.19 -6.36
CA VAL A 343 -15.83 8.93 -5.73
C VAL A 343 -14.69 8.38 -6.54
N ASP A 344 -13.60 8.03 -5.88
CA ASP A 344 -12.46 7.36 -6.48
C ASP A 344 -12.41 5.87 -6.10
N ASP A 345 -11.38 5.20 -6.60
CA ASP A 345 -11.11 3.79 -6.38
C ASP A 345 -10.86 3.43 -4.91
N TYR A 346 -10.24 4.33 -4.13
CA TYR A 346 -10.06 4.15 -2.69
C TYR A 346 -11.40 4.14 -1.95
N ALA A 347 -12.29 5.09 -2.26
CA ALA A 347 -13.61 5.14 -1.65
C ALA A 347 -14.44 3.89 -1.97
N PHE A 348 -14.45 3.46 -3.24
CA PHE A 348 -15.11 2.21 -3.66
C PHE A 348 -14.56 1.00 -2.91
N SER A 349 -13.24 0.86 -2.84
CA SER A 349 -12.59 -0.26 -2.15
C SER A 349 -12.94 -0.31 -0.67
N ALA A 350 -12.91 0.84 0.01
CA ALA A 350 -13.23 0.94 1.43
C ALA A 350 -14.69 0.57 1.72
N VAL A 351 -15.66 1.06 0.93
CA VAL A 351 -17.08 0.76 1.14
C VAL A 351 -17.44 -0.69 0.73
N LEU A 352 -16.82 -1.22 -0.32
CA LEU A 352 -16.99 -2.63 -0.72
C LEU A 352 -16.44 -3.59 0.34
N ARG A 353 -15.29 -3.25 0.94
CA ARG A 353 -14.77 -3.97 2.12
C ARG A 353 -15.77 -3.94 3.26
N SER A 354 -16.36 -2.77 3.57
CA SER A 354 -17.39 -2.67 4.61
C SER A 354 -18.62 -3.53 4.29
N CYS A 355 -19.05 -3.61 3.02
CA CYS A 355 -20.13 -4.50 2.60
C CYS A 355 -19.75 -5.99 2.75
N SER A 356 -18.50 -6.33 2.44
CA SER A 356 -17.94 -7.67 2.65
C SER A 356 -17.98 -8.09 4.12
N ASP A 357 -17.59 -7.18 5.02
CA ASP A 357 -17.57 -7.42 6.46
C ASP A 357 -18.98 -7.51 7.05
N LEU A 358 -19.94 -6.71 6.54
CA LEU A 358 -21.36 -6.77 6.91
C LEU A 358 -22.14 -7.90 6.22
N ALA A 359 -21.52 -8.59 5.26
CA ALA A 359 -22.18 -9.53 4.35
C ALA A 359 -23.43 -8.95 3.64
N THR A 360 -23.46 -7.64 3.34
CA THR A 360 -24.59 -6.94 2.72
C THR A 360 -24.53 -7.02 1.18
N LEU A 361 -25.00 -8.15 0.64
CA LEU A 361 -24.91 -8.44 -0.79
C LEU A 361 -25.65 -7.40 -1.67
N GLN A 362 -26.83 -6.95 -1.23
CA GLN A 362 -27.67 -6.06 -2.05
C GLN A 362 -27.02 -4.68 -2.17
N LEU A 363 -26.53 -4.14 -1.06
CA LEU A 363 -25.76 -2.91 -1.06
C LEU A 363 -24.46 -3.04 -1.88
N GLY A 364 -23.72 -4.14 -1.71
CA GLY A 364 -22.53 -4.42 -2.50
C GLY A 364 -22.80 -4.44 -4.00
N GLN A 365 -23.94 -4.99 -4.44
CA GLN A 365 -24.37 -4.96 -5.85
C GLN A 365 -24.71 -3.55 -6.34
N GLN A 366 -25.33 -2.72 -5.51
CA GLN A 366 -25.60 -1.31 -5.85
C GLN A 366 -24.30 -0.53 -6.04
N ILE A 367 -23.32 -0.75 -5.15
CA ILE A 367 -22.00 -0.11 -5.24
C ILE A 367 -21.23 -0.62 -6.45
N HIS A 368 -21.30 -1.91 -6.77
CA HIS A 368 -20.70 -2.45 -7.99
C HIS A 368 -21.30 -1.80 -9.24
N ALA A 369 -22.63 -1.67 -9.31
CA ALA A 369 -23.29 -0.98 -10.42
C ALA A 369 -22.88 0.50 -10.51
N LEU A 370 -22.62 1.15 -9.37
CA LEU A 370 -22.10 2.51 -9.33
C LEU A 370 -20.64 2.58 -9.82
N ALA A 371 -19.78 1.64 -9.45
CA ALA A 371 -18.40 1.56 -9.93
C ALA A 371 -18.32 1.44 -11.45
N ILE A 372 -19.16 0.59 -12.05
CA ILE A 372 -19.28 0.45 -13.52
C ILE A 372 -19.72 1.77 -14.16
N LYS A 373 -20.74 2.45 -13.59
CA LYS A 373 -21.22 3.74 -14.11
C LYS A 373 -20.16 4.84 -14.04
N SER A 374 -19.26 4.75 -13.07
CA SER A 374 -18.15 5.67 -12.87
C SER A 374 -16.86 5.24 -13.59
N SER A 375 -16.89 4.18 -14.40
CA SER A 375 -15.73 3.68 -15.17
C SER A 375 -14.56 3.15 -14.31
N PHE A 376 -14.87 2.59 -13.13
CA PHE A 376 -13.89 1.98 -12.22
C PHE A 376 -13.88 0.44 -12.26
N GLU A 377 -14.63 -0.19 -13.15
CA GLU A 377 -14.73 -1.66 -13.25
C GLU A 377 -13.39 -2.34 -13.55
N SER A 378 -12.50 -1.67 -14.28
CA SER A 378 -11.16 -2.18 -14.61
C SER A 378 -10.08 -1.79 -13.60
N ASN A 379 -10.42 -1.04 -12.54
CA ASN A 379 -9.45 -0.66 -11.52
C ASN A 379 -9.12 -1.88 -10.63
N GLU A 380 -7.82 -2.16 -10.48
CA GLU A 380 -7.30 -3.34 -9.76
C GLU A 380 -7.78 -3.42 -8.31
N PHE A 381 -7.80 -2.29 -7.58
CA PHE A 381 -8.19 -2.24 -6.18
C PHE A 381 -9.69 -2.44 -6.00
N VAL A 382 -10.49 -1.82 -6.87
CA VAL A 382 -11.96 -1.95 -6.86
C VAL A 382 -12.36 -3.39 -7.19
N ALA A 383 -11.78 -3.97 -8.24
CA ALA A 383 -12.05 -5.34 -8.64
C ALA A 383 -11.63 -6.36 -7.56
N SER A 384 -10.46 -6.17 -6.92
CA SER A 384 -10.04 -6.99 -5.79
C SER A 384 -11.01 -6.91 -4.60
N SER A 385 -11.50 -5.70 -4.29
CA SER A 385 -12.52 -5.48 -3.26
C SER A 385 -13.87 -6.11 -3.63
N LEU A 386 -14.26 -6.12 -4.91
CA LEU A 386 -15.46 -6.80 -5.42
C LEU A 386 -15.36 -8.32 -5.28
N ILE A 387 -14.20 -8.91 -5.62
CA ILE A 387 -13.93 -10.35 -5.43
C ILE A 387 -14.11 -10.72 -3.96
N LEU A 388 -13.53 -9.94 -3.04
CA LEU A 388 -13.65 -10.16 -1.60
C LEU A 388 -15.10 -10.00 -1.11
N MET A 389 -15.80 -8.96 -1.57
CA MET A 389 -17.21 -8.70 -1.23
C MET A 389 -18.10 -9.87 -1.65
N TYR A 390 -18.06 -10.28 -2.92
CA TYR A 390 -18.87 -11.40 -3.40
C TYR A 390 -18.49 -12.73 -2.74
N SER A 391 -17.20 -12.96 -2.45
CA SER A 391 -16.74 -14.16 -1.77
C SER A 391 -17.31 -14.26 -0.35
N LYS A 392 -17.18 -13.20 0.47
CA LYS A 392 -17.73 -13.20 1.85
C LYS A 392 -19.25 -13.16 1.91
N CYS A 393 -19.91 -12.54 0.92
CA CYS A 393 -21.37 -12.60 0.78
C CYS A 393 -21.89 -13.96 0.27
N GLY A 394 -21.03 -14.96 0.09
CA GLY A 394 -21.43 -16.32 -0.27
C GLY A 394 -21.68 -16.55 -1.78
N VAL A 395 -21.38 -15.58 -2.65
CA VAL A 395 -21.66 -15.67 -4.10
C VAL A 395 -20.36 -15.81 -4.91
N ILE A 396 -19.64 -16.91 -4.69
CA ILE A 396 -18.30 -17.14 -5.27
C ILE A 396 -18.26 -17.07 -6.81
N LYS A 397 -19.36 -17.43 -7.49
CA LYS A 397 -19.46 -17.33 -8.96
C LYS A 397 -19.33 -15.90 -9.48
N ASN A 398 -19.88 -14.92 -8.75
CA ASN A 398 -19.75 -13.52 -9.13
C ASN A 398 -18.34 -13.00 -8.84
N ALA A 399 -17.71 -13.47 -7.75
CA ALA A 399 -16.30 -13.19 -7.47
C ALA A 399 -15.40 -13.71 -8.61
N GLN A 400 -15.65 -14.94 -9.09
CA GLN A 400 -14.92 -15.52 -10.21
C GLN A 400 -15.06 -14.70 -11.50
N ARG A 401 -16.27 -14.20 -11.81
CA ARG A 401 -16.48 -13.33 -12.98
C ARG A 401 -15.66 -12.04 -12.90
N CYS A 402 -15.70 -11.37 -11.74
CA CYS A 402 -14.89 -10.17 -11.51
C CYS A 402 -13.39 -10.48 -11.68
N PHE A 403 -12.94 -11.64 -11.19
CA PHE A 403 -11.56 -12.09 -11.35
C PHE A 403 -11.18 -12.36 -12.82
N GLU A 404 -12.04 -13.01 -13.59
CA GLU A 404 -11.81 -13.30 -15.02
C GLU A 404 -11.72 -12.03 -15.88
N GLU A 405 -12.40 -10.95 -15.48
CA GLU A 405 -12.35 -9.66 -16.18
C GLU A 405 -11.00 -8.94 -15.99
N ILE A 406 -10.30 -9.17 -14.87
CA ILE A 406 -9.04 -8.48 -14.54
C ILE A 406 -7.81 -9.38 -14.51
N CYS A 407 -7.94 -10.71 -14.60
CA CYS A 407 -6.80 -11.62 -14.42
C CYS A 407 -5.66 -11.40 -15.44
N SER A 408 -5.95 -10.77 -16.59
CA SER A 408 -4.94 -10.41 -17.59
C SER A 408 -3.98 -9.31 -17.15
N THR A 409 -4.29 -8.55 -16.08
CA THR A 409 -3.44 -7.44 -15.60
C THR A 409 -2.30 -7.89 -14.69
N GLN A 410 -2.14 -9.20 -14.43
CA GLN A 410 -1.13 -9.77 -13.52
C GLN A 410 -1.20 -9.19 -12.08
N SER A 411 -2.39 -8.77 -11.63
CA SER A 411 -2.63 -8.24 -10.28
C SER A 411 -2.42 -9.28 -9.18
N THR A 412 -1.36 -9.16 -8.37
CA THR A 412 -1.15 -10.03 -7.21
C THR A 412 -2.32 -9.98 -6.22
N VAL A 413 -2.92 -8.82 -6.01
CA VAL A 413 -4.01 -8.61 -5.03
C VAL A 413 -5.27 -9.37 -5.44
N ALA A 414 -5.63 -9.35 -6.72
CA ALA A 414 -6.81 -10.05 -7.22
C ALA A 414 -6.67 -11.58 -7.14
N TRP A 415 -5.48 -12.10 -7.49
CA TRP A 415 -5.17 -13.53 -7.33
C TRP A 415 -5.28 -13.96 -5.86
N ASN A 416 -4.68 -13.18 -4.95
CA ASN A 416 -4.76 -13.44 -3.51
C ASN A 416 -6.21 -13.42 -3.01
N ALA A 417 -7.02 -12.45 -3.45
CA ALA A 417 -8.43 -12.35 -3.09
C ALA A 417 -9.24 -13.58 -3.56
N MET A 418 -9.01 -14.07 -4.78
CA MET A 418 -9.72 -15.23 -5.32
C MET A 418 -9.30 -16.55 -4.64
N ILE A 419 -8.00 -16.73 -4.39
CA ILE A 419 -7.47 -17.88 -3.64
C ILE A 419 -8.09 -17.94 -2.24
N LEU A 420 -8.14 -16.80 -1.54
CA LEU A 420 -8.77 -16.68 -0.22
C LEU A 420 -10.29 -16.88 -0.29
N GLY A 421 -10.95 -16.39 -1.34
CA GLY A 421 -12.37 -16.61 -1.55
C GLY A 421 -12.71 -18.10 -1.62
N TYR A 422 -11.99 -18.88 -2.43
CA TYR A 422 -12.17 -20.34 -2.47
C TYR A 422 -11.77 -21.03 -1.16
N ALA A 423 -10.78 -20.51 -0.43
CA ALA A 423 -10.39 -21.02 0.89
C ALA A 423 -11.53 -20.91 1.91
N GLN A 424 -12.24 -19.77 1.92
CA GLN A 424 -13.39 -19.52 2.80
C GLN A 424 -14.59 -20.40 2.46
N HIS A 425 -14.73 -20.78 1.18
CA HIS A 425 -15.76 -21.70 0.69
C HIS A 425 -15.36 -23.19 0.81
N GLY A 426 -14.30 -23.51 1.56
CA GLY A 426 -13.83 -24.89 1.79
C GLY A 426 -13.27 -25.58 0.54
N SER A 427 -13.00 -24.84 -0.54
CA SER A 427 -12.57 -25.36 -1.83
C SER A 427 -11.05 -25.31 -2.00
N GLY A 428 -10.29 -25.85 -1.03
CA GLY A 428 -8.82 -25.69 -0.99
C GLY A 428 -8.07 -26.25 -2.20
N GLN A 429 -8.61 -27.28 -2.89
CA GLN A 429 -8.01 -27.77 -4.12
C GLN A 429 -8.08 -26.76 -5.27
N VAL A 430 -9.18 -26.01 -5.35
CA VAL A 430 -9.31 -24.93 -6.33
C VAL A 430 -8.33 -23.80 -6.01
N SER A 431 -8.20 -23.44 -4.73
CA SER A 431 -7.19 -22.47 -4.27
C SER A 431 -5.75 -22.88 -4.65
N LEU A 432 -5.39 -24.16 -4.49
CA LEU A 432 -4.07 -24.68 -4.90
C LEU A 432 -3.88 -24.68 -6.43
N SER A 433 -4.95 -24.96 -7.18
CA SER A 433 -4.91 -24.88 -8.64
C SER A 433 -4.71 -23.45 -9.12
N LEU A 434 -5.36 -22.46 -8.49
CA LEU A 434 -5.19 -21.04 -8.76
C LEU A 434 -3.78 -20.57 -8.40
N PHE A 435 -3.25 -20.98 -7.25
CA PHE A 435 -1.85 -20.71 -6.90
C PHE A 435 -0.87 -21.25 -7.95
N SER A 436 -1.10 -22.46 -8.44
CA SER A 436 -0.27 -23.05 -9.49
C SER A 436 -0.37 -22.26 -10.81
N GLN A 437 -1.57 -21.77 -11.17
CA GLN A 437 -1.77 -20.91 -12.33
C GLN A 437 -1.06 -19.56 -12.18
N MET A 438 -1.15 -18.94 -10.99
CA MET A 438 -0.45 -17.69 -10.65
C MET A 438 1.06 -17.84 -10.85
N CYS A 439 1.64 -18.94 -10.36
CA CYS A 439 3.05 -19.28 -10.58
C CYS A 439 3.39 -19.45 -12.07
N ASN A 440 2.57 -20.18 -12.83
CA ASN A 440 2.80 -20.43 -14.26
C ASN A 440 2.72 -19.15 -15.11
N GLN A 441 1.94 -18.16 -14.68
CA GLN A 441 1.82 -16.86 -15.33
C GLN A 441 2.90 -15.86 -14.90
N ASN A 442 3.86 -16.27 -14.06
CA ASN A 442 4.92 -15.42 -13.50
C ASN A 442 4.37 -14.17 -12.78
N VAL A 443 3.18 -14.27 -12.17
CA VAL A 443 2.65 -13.20 -11.33
C VAL A 443 3.47 -13.11 -10.06
N LYS A 444 3.81 -11.89 -9.61
CA LYS A 444 4.62 -11.66 -8.41
C LYS A 444 3.93 -12.27 -7.18
N LEU A 445 4.64 -13.14 -6.49
CA LEU A 445 4.20 -13.73 -5.22
C LEU A 445 4.65 -12.86 -4.05
N ASP A 446 3.81 -12.76 -3.03
CA ASP A 446 4.14 -12.07 -1.78
C ASP A 446 3.75 -12.91 -0.56
N HIS A 447 3.99 -12.35 0.63
CA HIS A 447 3.60 -12.97 1.89
C HIS A 447 2.08 -13.21 1.98
N VAL A 448 1.25 -12.31 1.45
CA VAL A 448 -0.21 -12.46 1.48
C VAL A 448 -0.66 -13.66 0.64
N THR A 449 0.01 -13.94 -0.48
CA THR A 449 -0.26 -15.15 -1.29
C THR A 449 -0.11 -16.42 -0.46
N PHE A 450 0.99 -16.55 0.28
CA PHE A 450 1.24 -17.73 1.10
C PHE A 450 0.28 -17.82 2.28
N THR A 451 -0.08 -16.69 2.92
CA THR A 451 -1.14 -16.68 3.94
C THR A 451 -2.45 -17.24 3.35
N ALA A 452 -2.90 -16.75 2.18
CA ALA A 452 -4.14 -17.20 1.55
C ALA A 452 -4.14 -18.70 1.21
N VAL A 453 -3.06 -19.22 0.63
CA VAL A 453 -2.96 -20.65 0.26
C VAL A 453 -2.83 -21.55 1.48
N LEU A 454 -2.09 -21.13 2.53
CA LEU A 454 -1.98 -21.87 3.77
C LEU A 454 -3.32 -21.93 4.52
N THR A 455 -4.08 -20.82 4.54
CA THR A 455 -5.46 -20.81 5.07
C THR A 455 -6.36 -21.77 4.29
N ALA A 456 -6.25 -21.80 2.95
CA ALA A 456 -7.00 -22.76 2.13
C ALA A 456 -6.67 -24.21 2.46
N CYS A 457 -5.38 -24.49 2.65
CA CYS A 457 -4.91 -25.80 3.09
C CYS A 457 -5.47 -26.13 4.47
N SER A 458 -5.42 -25.18 5.42
CA SER A 458 -5.92 -25.38 6.77
C SER A 458 -7.40 -25.75 6.79
N HIS A 459 -8.24 -24.93 6.15
CA HIS A 459 -9.69 -25.16 6.09
C HIS A 459 -10.07 -26.47 5.42
N SER A 460 -9.21 -26.98 4.53
CA SER A 460 -9.42 -28.24 3.80
C SER A 460 -8.63 -29.42 4.38
N GLY A 461 -7.92 -29.26 5.50
CA GLY A 461 -7.07 -30.30 6.10
C GLY A 461 -5.92 -30.79 5.21
N LEU A 462 -5.47 -30.00 4.23
CA LEU A 462 -4.48 -30.41 3.24
C LEU A 462 -3.05 -30.20 3.76
N VAL A 463 -2.44 -31.28 4.26
CA VAL A 463 -1.06 -31.28 4.81
C VAL A 463 0.01 -30.81 3.80
N GLN A 464 -0.33 -30.73 2.51
CA GLN A 464 0.49 -30.10 1.47
C GLN A 464 0.89 -28.66 1.82
N GLY A 465 0.10 -27.93 2.61
CA GLY A 465 0.44 -26.59 3.10
C GLY A 465 1.78 -26.52 3.84
N LEU A 466 2.17 -27.56 4.59
CA LEU A 466 3.47 -27.60 5.26
C LEU A 466 4.65 -27.65 4.28
N LYS A 467 4.46 -28.28 3.12
CA LYS A 467 5.48 -28.27 2.06
C LYS A 467 5.63 -26.86 1.50
N LEU A 468 4.53 -26.14 1.29
CA LEU A 468 4.56 -24.75 0.81
C LEU A 468 5.30 -23.84 1.81
N LEU A 469 5.00 -23.94 3.11
CA LEU A 469 5.70 -23.18 4.16
C LEU A 469 7.21 -23.40 4.11
N ARG A 470 7.67 -24.66 3.97
CA ARG A 470 9.09 -25.01 3.88
C ARG A 470 9.77 -24.53 2.60
N LEU A 471 9.01 -24.31 1.52
CA LEU A 471 9.55 -23.85 0.23
C LEU A 471 9.62 -22.32 0.11
N MET A 472 8.93 -21.57 0.99
CA MET A 472 8.86 -20.10 0.94
C MET A 472 10.22 -19.42 0.84
N GLU A 473 11.14 -19.72 1.76
CA GLU A 473 12.48 -19.13 1.76
C GLU A 473 13.41 -19.73 0.69
N PRO A 474 13.62 -21.06 0.59
CA PRO A 474 14.62 -21.61 -0.31
C PRO A 474 14.26 -21.42 -1.80
N VAL A 475 12.99 -21.56 -2.17
CA VAL A 475 12.53 -21.50 -3.57
C VAL A 475 12.00 -20.12 -3.91
N TYR A 476 11.08 -19.59 -3.11
CA TYR A 476 10.38 -18.35 -3.44
C TYR A 476 11.06 -17.09 -2.91
N LYS A 477 12.12 -17.22 -2.10
CA LYS A 477 12.88 -16.11 -1.49
C LYS A 477 12.00 -15.19 -0.61
N ILE A 478 10.92 -15.72 -0.06
CA ILE A 478 10.01 -15.00 0.84
C ILE A 478 10.20 -15.54 2.25
N GLN A 479 10.50 -14.65 3.19
CA GLN A 479 10.66 -14.99 4.60
C GLN A 479 9.31 -15.32 5.25
N PRO A 480 9.15 -16.47 5.92
CA PRO A 480 7.96 -16.79 6.70
C PRO A 480 7.73 -15.77 7.83
N ARG A 481 6.47 -15.41 8.03
CA ARG A 481 5.95 -14.51 9.09
C ARG A 481 5.02 -15.26 10.04
N MET A 482 4.70 -14.66 11.18
CA MET A 482 3.83 -15.28 12.20
C MET A 482 2.50 -15.80 11.65
N GLU A 483 1.87 -15.09 10.71
CA GLU A 483 0.62 -15.50 10.04
C GLU A 483 0.73 -16.85 9.32
N HIS A 484 1.87 -17.11 8.66
CA HIS A 484 2.11 -18.37 7.96
C HIS A 484 2.26 -19.54 8.95
N TYR A 485 2.95 -19.30 10.07
CA TYR A 485 3.09 -20.30 11.14
C TYR A 485 1.74 -20.56 11.80
N ALA A 486 0.95 -19.53 12.10
CA ALA A 486 -0.39 -19.70 12.67
C ALA A 486 -1.29 -20.52 11.74
N ALA A 487 -1.31 -20.21 10.43
CA ALA A 487 -2.08 -20.99 9.45
C ALA A 487 -1.62 -22.45 9.35
N ALA A 488 -0.31 -22.70 9.44
CA ALA A 488 0.25 -24.05 9.43
C ALA A 488 -0.03 -24.84 10.73
N VAL A 489 -0.05 -24.16 11.87
CA VAL A 489 -0.46 -24.74 13.17
C VAL A 489 -1.94 -25.10 13.14
N ASP A 490 -2.80 -24.22 12.63
CA ASP A 490 -4.24 -24.51 12.45
C ASP A 490 -4.44 -25.72 11.52
N LEU A 491 -3.69 -25.79 10.42
CA LEU A 491 -3.71 -26.92 9.48
C LEU A 491 -3.37 -28.24 10.18
N LEU A 492 -2.27 -28.27 10.93
CA LEU A 492 -1.84 -29.47 11.67
C LEU A 492 -2.87 -29.85 12.74
N GLY A 493 -3.45 -28.86 13.41
CA GLY A 493 -4.50 -29.07 14.40
C GLY A 493 -5.76 -29.70 13.82
N ARG A 494 -6.26 -29.18 12.70
CA ARG A 494 -7.40 -29.75 11.97
C ARG A 494 -7.12 -31.14 11.41
N ALA A 495 -5.86 -31.44 11.10
CA ALA A 495 -5.42 -32.78 10.71
C ALA A 495 -5.22 -33.74 11.91
N GLY A 496 -5.44 -33.29 13.16
CA GLY A 496 -5.25 -34.08 14.38
C GLY A 496 -3.78 -34.28 14.79
N LEU A 497 -2.85 -33.58 14.16
CA LEU A 497 -1.39 -33.71 14.36
C LEU A 497 -0.86 -32.70 15.39
N VAL A 498 -1.46 -32.67 16.59
CA VAL A 498 -1.16 -31.66 17.64
C VAL A 498 0.31 -31.66 18.08
N LYS A 499 0.95 -32.83 18.11
CA LYS A 499 2.37 -32.95 18.48
C LYS A 499 3.27 -32.28 17.43
N GLU A 500 3.00 -32.52 16.15
CA GLU A 500 3.72 -31.86 15.06
C GLU A 500 3.48 -30.35 15.06
N ALA A 501 2.27 -29.89 15.44
CA ALA A 501 2.00 -28.47 15.61
C ALA A 501 2.86 -27.84 16.72
N LYS A 502 3.06 -28.56 17.83
CA LYS A 502 3.95 -28.12 18.91
C LYS A 502 5.41 -28.07 18.45
N GLU A 503 5.89 -29.11 17.77
CA GLU A 503 7.24 -29.15 17.21
C GLU A 503 7.47 -28.01 16.21
N LEU A 504 6.47 -27.68 15.39
CA LEU A 504 6.54 -26.54 14.47
C LEU A 504 6.76 -25.22 15.23
N ILE A 505 6.00 -24.98 16.31
CA ILE A 505 6.14 -23.78 17.15
C ILE A 505 7.53 -23.72 17.80
N GLU A 506 8.03 -24.84 18.32
CA GLU A 506 9.36 -24.92 18.93
C GLU A 506 10.49 -24.72 17.91
N SER A 507 10.26 -25.05 16.64
CA SER A 507 11.23 -24.88 15.54
C SER A 507 11.25 -23.48 14.91
N MET A 508 10.38 -22.56 15.35
CA MET A 508 10.28 -21.22 14.78
C MET A 508 11.58 -20.43 15.00
N PRO A 509 12.01 -19.62 14.01
CA PRO A 509 13.22 -18.78 14.14
C PRO A 509 13.03 -17.61 15.11
N LEU A 510 11.79 -17.25 15.42
CA LEU A 510 11.39 -16.17 16.31
C LEU A 510 10.44 -16.72 17.39
N SER A 511 10.41 -16.07 18.56
CA SER A 511 9.46 -16.41 19.62
C SER A 511 8.02 -16.24 19.12
N PRO A 512 7.14 -17.22 19.36
CA PRO A 512 5.76 -17.17 18.88
C PRO A 512 5.01 -15.99 19.51
N ASP A 513 4.28 -15.26 18.68
CA ASP A 513 3.45 -14.15 19.13
C ASP A 513 2.11 -14.65 19.74
N PRO A 514 1.30 -13.77 20.36
CA PRO A 514 0.01 -14.17 20.89
C PRO A 514 -0.92 -14.80 19.85
N MET A 515 -0.82 -14.47 18.57
CA MET A 515 -1.66 -15.03 17.52
C MET A 515 -1.38 -16.52 17.28
N VAL A 516 -0.11 -16.90 17.12
CA VAL A 516 0.29 -18.32 16.95
C VAL A 516 -0.13 -19.13 18.17
N LEU A 517 0.07 -18.59 19.37
CA LEU A 517 -0.26 -19.27 20.62
C LEU A 517 -1.77 -19.38 20.86
N LYS A 518 -2.57 -18.37 20.52
CA LYS A 518 -4.05 -18.46 20.56
C LYS A 518 -4.56 -19.49 19.56
N THR A 519 -3.97 -19.55 18.37
CA THR A 519 -4.30 -20.56 17.36
C THR A 519 -4.01 -21.95 17.89
N PHE A 520 -2.83 -22.17 18.46
CA PHE A 520 -2.47 -23.45 19.07
C PHE A 520 -3.34 -23.81 20.28
N LEU A 521 -3.72 -22.84 21.12
CA LEU A 521 -4.68 -23.04 22.21
C LEU A 521 -6.04 -23.52 21.68
N GLY A 522 -6.51 -22.93 20.57
CA GLY A 522 -7.70 -23.38 19.85
C GLY A 522 -7.58 -24.82 19.35
N VAL A 523 -6.43 -25.18 18.78
CA VAL A 523 -6.11 -26.55 18.35
C VAL A 523 -6.14 -27.53 19.53
N CYS A 524 -5.50 -27.18 20.65
CA CYS A 524 -5.48 -28.02 21.85
C CYS A 524 -6.89 -28.21 22.43
N ARG A 525 -7.73 -27.17 22.38
CA ARG A 525 -9.14 -27.25 22.75
C ARG A 525 -9.90 -28.23 21.87
N ALA A 526 -9.77 -28.12 20.54
CA ALA A 526 -10.46 -28.99 19.60
C ALA A 526 -10.04 -30.46 19.75
N CYS A 527 -8.76 -30.71 20.08
CA CYS A 527 -8.23 -32.06 20.24
C CYS A 527 -8.32 -32.61 21.68
N GLY A 528 -8.80 -31.82 22.65
CA GLY A 528 -8.91 -32.24 24.05
C GLY A 528 -7.59 -32.34 24.82
N GLU A 529 -6.50 -31.75 24.31
CA GLU A 529 -5.15 -31.81 24.90
C GLU A 529 -4.97 -30.76 26.02
N ILE A 530 -5.49 -31.09 27.21
CA ILE A 530 -5.58 -30.15 28.34
C ILE A 530 -4.20 -29.71 28.86
N GLU A 531 -3.22 -30.63 28.94
CA GLU A 531 -1.91 -30.31 29.50
C GLU A 531 -1.15 -29.28 28.66
N MET A 532 -1.18 -29.45 27.33
CA MET A 532 -0.56 -28.50 26.40
C MET A 532 -1.31 -27.16 26.41
N ALA A 533 -2.65 -27.19 26.42
CA ALA A 533 -3.46 -25.97 26.52
C ALA A 533 -3.16 -25.16 27.78
N THR A 534 -2.99 -25.81 28.94
CA THR A 534 -2.66 -25.12 30.19
C THR A 534 -1.29 -24.42 30.11
N GLN A 535 -0.28 -25.05 29.51
CA GLN A 535 1.05 -24.45 29.33
C GLN A 535 0.99 -23.20 28.45
N VAL A 536 0.35 -23.32 27.29
CA VAL A 536 0.22 -22.24 26.29
C VAL A 536 -0.61 -21.09 26.85
N ALA A 537 -1.71 -21.40 27.53
CA ALA A 537 -2.57 -20.39 28.11
C ALA A 537 -1.90 -19.63 29.26
N ASN A 538 -1.09 -20.29 30.11
CA ASN A 538 -0.34 -19.57 31.14
C ASN A 538 0.63 -18.56 30.52
N HIS A 539 1.31 -18.93 29.44
CA HIS A 539 2.17 -18.01 28.71
C HIS A 539 1.39 -16.85 28.07
N LEU A 540 0.23 -17.12 27.46
CA LEU A 540 -0.68 -16.09 26.96
C LEU A 540 -1.17 -15.13 28.05
N LEU A 541 -1.46 -15.62 29.27
CA LEU A 541 -1.91 -14.80 30.39
C LEU A 541 -0.81 -13.91 31.01
N GLU A 542 0.46 -14.24 30.77
CA GLU A 542 1.60 -13.39 31.10
C GLU A 542 1.80 -12.29 30.06
N MET A 543 1.63 -12.61 28.76
CA MET A 543 1.78 -11.66 27.67
C MET A 543 0.59 -10.70 27.53
N GLU A 544 -0.64 -11.21 27.58
CA GLU A 544 -1.89 -10.46 27.36
C GLU A 544 -2.85 -10.67 28.54
N PRO A 545 -2.56 -10.07 29.72
CA PRO A 545 -3.34 -10.29 30.93
C PRO A 545 -4.78 -9.76 30.85
N GLU A 546 -5.05 -8.85 29.91
CA GLU A 546 -6.36 -8.21 29.72
C GLU A 546 -7.25 -8.93 28.71
N ASP A 547 -6.71 -9.89 27.95
CA ASP A 547 -7.46 -10.58 26.91
C ASP A 547 -8.41 -11.64 27.49
N HIS A 548 -9.71 -11.48 27.24
CA HIS A 548 -10.74 -12.39 27.73
C HIS A 548 -10.70 -13.76 27.05
N PHE A 549 -10.15 -13.88 25.84
CA PHE A 549 -10.16 -15.11 25.05
C PHE A 549 -9.51 -16.28 25.80
N THR A 550 -8.30 -16.08 26.32
CA THR A 550 -7.51 -17.10 27.02
C THR A 550 -8.22 -17.61 28.28
N TYR A 551 -8.83 -16.71 29.07
CA TYR A 551 -9.62 -17.08 30.25
C TYR A 551 -10.84 -17.92 29.89
N VAL A 552 -11.60 -17.51 28.86
CA VAL A 552 -12.82 -18.20 28.45
C VAL A 552 -12.47 -19.58 27.88
N ALA A 553 -11.44 -19.68 27.04
CA ALA A 553 -10.97 -20.94 26.47
C ALA A 553 -10.57 -21.95 27.56
N LEU A 554 -9.72 -21.56 28.51
CA LEU A 554 -9.35 -22.41 29.64
C LEU A 554 -10.56 -22.79 30.50
N SER A 555 -11.45 -21.83 30.78
CA SER A 555 -12.65 -22.09 31.60
C SER A 555 -13.57 -23.13 30.98
N HIS A 556 -13.70 -23.13 29.65
CA HIS A 556 -14.47 -24.13 28.90
C HIS A 556 -13.75 -25.48 28.91
N MET A 557 -12.45 -25.52 28.58
CA MET A 557 -11.67 -26.77 28.58
C MET A 557 -11.66 -27.47 29.95
N TYR A 558 -11.48 -26.72 31.05
CA TYR A 558 -11.58 -27.29 32.39
C TYR A 558 -13.00 -27.78 32.71
N SER A 559 -14.01 -27.12 32.16
CA SER A 559 -15.40 -27.57 32.27
C SER A 559 -15.61 -28.92 31.59
N ASP A 560 -15.13 -29.06 30.36
CA ASP A 560 -15.23 -30.29 29.55
C ASP A 560 -14.44 -31.43 30.22
N ALA A 561 -13.31 -31.09 30.85
CA ALA A 561 -12.48 -32.00 31.63
C ALA A 561 -13.00 -32.31 33.05
N LYS A 562 -14.14 -31.73 33.47
CA LYS A 562 -14.69 -31.82 34.84
C LYS A 562 -13.75 -31.35 35.96
N LYS A 563 -12.82 -30.45 35.64
CA LYS A 563 -11.85 -29.80 36.54
C LYS A 563 -12.42 -28.50 37.13
N TRP A 564 -13.35 -28.65 38.08
CA TRP A 564 -14.15 -27.52 38.59
C TRP A 564 -13.35 -26.52 39.43
N GLU A 565 -12.32 -26.97 40.16
CA GLU A 565 -11.48 -26.11 41.00
C GLU A 565 -10.63 -25.17 40.15
N GLU A 566 -10.00 -25.71 39.11
CA GLU A 566 -9.18 -24.97 38.14
C GLU A 566 -10.03 -23.96 37.37
N LYS A 567 -11.24 -24.36 36.96
CA LYS A 567 -12.22 -23.45 36.36
C LYS A 567 -12.57 -22.28 37.29
N ALA A 568 -12.82 -22.56 38.57
CA ALA A 568 -13.13 -21.53 39.56
C ALA A 568 -11.94 -20.58 39.77
N ASN A 569 -10.71 -21.10 39.76
CA ASN A 569 -9.49 -20.31 39.85
C ASN A 569 -9.32 -19.37 38.64
N VAL A 570 -9.48 -19.87 37.41
CA VAL A 570 -9.42 -19.04 36.19
C VAL A 570 -10.45 -17.91 36.22
N LYS A 571 -11.70 -18.19 36.62
CA LYS A 571 -12.74 -17.16 36.75
C LYS A 571 -12.43 -16.14 37.84
N LYS A 572 -11.83 -16.57 38.95
CA LYS A 572 -11.39 -15.69 40.03
C LYS A 572 -10.30 -14.73 39.53
N VAL A 573 -9.27 -15.25 38.87
CA VAL A 573 -8.18 -14.42 38.28
C VAL A 573 -8.73 -13.45 37.24
N MET A 574 -9.63 -13.90 36.36
CA MET A 574 -10.29 -13.05 35.36
C MET A 574 -11.00 -11.85 36.02
N LYS A 575 -11.72 -12.10 37.13
CA LYS A 575 -12.43 -11.06 37.89
C LYS A 575 -11.46 -10.13 38.64
N GLU A 576 -10.41 -10.67 39.25
CA GLU A 576 -9.39 -9.89 39.98
C GLU A 576 -8.64 -8.94 39.04
N ARG A 577 -8.43 -9.32 37.78
CA ARG A 577 -7.84 -8.46 36.75
C ARG A 577 -8.84 -7.55 36.03
N GLY A 578 -10.11 -7.55 36.43
CA GLY A 578 -11.14 -6.69 35.83
C GLY A 578 -11.56 -7.05 34.40
N VAL A 579 -11.15 -8.22 33.90
CA VAL A 579 -11.44 -8.67 32.53
C VAL A 579 -12.88 -9.13 32.43
N LYS A 580 -13.62 -8.62 31.42
CA LYS A 580 -15.00 -9.02 31.13
C LYS A 580 -15.04 -9.81 29.83
N LYS A 581 -15.87 -10.86 29.80
CA LYS A 581 -16.20 -11.57 28.56
C LYS A 581 -16.91 -10.59 27.62
N VAL A 582 -16.37 -10.39 26.43
CA VAL A 582 -17.07 -9.70 25.34
C VAL A 582 -17.92 -10.75 24.62
N PRO A 583 -19.26 -10.61 24.55
CA PRO A 583 -20.10 -11.54 23.82
C PRO A 583 -19.87 -11.42 22.30
N GLY A 584 -20.11 -12.51 21.57
CA GLY A 584 -19.97 -12.54 20.11
C GLY A 584 -21.13 -11.81 19.42
N TRP A 585 -20.85 -11.20 18.28
CA TRP A 585 -21.81 -10.47 17.46
C TRP A 585 -21.97 -11.17 16.12
N SER A 586 -23.17 -11.18 15.58
CA SER A 586 -23.47 -11.57 14.21
C SER A 586 -24.43 -10.56 13.61
N TRP A 587 -24.45 -10.41 12.31
CA TRP A 587 -25.31 -9.43 11.64
C TRP A 587 -25.87 -10.01 10.35
N ILE A 588 -27.07 -9.57 10.00
CA ILE A 588 -27.82 -10.00 8.82
C ILE A 588 -28.55 -8.79 8.27
N GLU A 589 -28.64 -8.70 6.94
CA GLU A 589 -29.41 -7.67 6.23
C GLU A 589 -30.85 -8.15 5.99
N ILE A 590 -31.84 -7.40 6.48
CA ILE A 590 -33.26 -7.60 6.18
C ILE A 590 -33.81 -6.29 5.60
N GLY A 591 -34.14 -6.30 4.30
CA GLY A 591 -34.77 -5.14 3.65
C GLY A 591 -33.91 -3.87 3.61
N ASN A 592 -32.60 -4.00 3.34
CA ASN A 592 -31.58 -2.94 3.42
C ASN A 592 -31.31 -2.38 4.83
N GLU A 593 -31.81 -3.01 5.89
CA GLU A 593 -31.42 -2.70 7.26
C GLU A 593 -30.54 -3.81 7.84
N VAL A 594 -29.43 -3.43 8.49
CA VAL A 594 -28.54 -4.36 9.15
C VAL A 594 -29.05 -4.61 10.57
N CYS A 595 -29.45 -5.85 10.85
CA CYS A 595 -29.84 -6.29 12.17
C CYS A 595 -28.66 -6.98 12.87
N ALA A 596 -28.22 -6.43 14.01
CA ALA A 596 -27.20 -7.04 14.83
C ALA A 596 -27.81 -8.02 15.86
N PHE A 597 -27.23 -9.20 15.97
CA PHE A 597 -27.56 -10.27 16.89
C PHE A 597 -26.39 -10.44 17.86
N ASN A 598 -26.62 -10.08 19.12
CA ASN A 598 -25.66 -10.30 20.18
C ASN A 598 -25.94 -11.66 20.84
N ALA A 599 -24.90 -12.44 21.12
CA ALA A 599 -25.05 -13.74 21.78
C ALA A 599 -25.76 -13.57 23.14
N GLU A 600 -26.85 -14.31 23.35
CA GLU A 600 -27.75 -14.23 24.51
C GLU A 600 -28.68 -13.00 24.55
N ASP A 601 -28.70 -12.17 23.50
CA ASP A 601 -29.63 -11.04 23.38
C ASP A 601 -31.04 -11.50 22.99
N ARG A 602 -32.04 -10.81 23.55
CA ARG A 602 -33.49 -10.99 23.31
C ARG A 602 -34.20 -9.69 22.94
N SER A 603 -33.45 -8.65 22.62
CA SER A 603 -33.96 -7.31 22.28
C SER A 603 -34.72 -7.26 20.95
N HIS A 604 -34.47 -8.22 20.05
CA HIS A 604 -35.08 -8.24 18.72
C HIS A 604 -36.60 -8.48 18.79
N PRO A 605 -37.43 -7.71 18.06
CA PRO A 605 -38.90 -7.87 18.08
C PRO A 605 -39.40 -9.28 17.72
N LEU A 606 -38.67 -9.98 16.85
CA LEU A 606 -38.95 -11.36 16.42
C LEU A 606 -38.08 -12.41 17.14
N CYS A 607 -37.52 -12.09 18.30
CA CYS A 607 -36.59 -12.96 19.01
C CYS A 607 -37.12 -14.39 19.19
N GLU A 608 -38.38 -14.57 19.60
CA GLU A 608 -38.94 -15.91 19.83
C GLU A 608 -38.96 -16.77 18.55
N GLU A 609 -39.38 -16.20 17.42
CA GLU A 609 -39.41 -16.89 16.13
C GLU A 609 -38.00 -17.27 15.64
N ILE A 610 -37.03 -16.38 15.87
CA ILE A 610 -35.63 -16.60 15.46
C ILE A 610 -35.01 -17.74 16.27
N TYR A 611 -35.19 -17.75 17.60
CA TYR A 611 -34.64 -18.84 18.42
C TYR A 611 -35.34 -20.18 18.14
N LEU A 612 -36.63 -20.19 17.82
CA LEU A 612 -37.33 -21.40 17.36
C LEU A 612 -36.73 -21.92 16.05
N MET A 613 -36.52 -21.05 15.06
CA MET A 613 -35.90 -21.45 13.79
C MET A 613 -34.46 -21.96 13.98
N VAL A 614 -33.68 -21.34 14.88
CA VAL A 614 -32.33 -21.82 15.22
C VAL A 614 -32.37 -23.19 15.87
N GLU A 615 -33.33 -23.46 16.75
CA GLU A 615 -33.53 -24.79 17.33
C GLU A 615 -33.88 -25.84 16.26
N ASP A 616 -34.79 -25.50 15.34
CA ASP A 616 -35.18 -26.38 14.23
C ASP A 616 -33.99 -26.69 13.31
N LEU A 617 -33.24 -25.66 12.87
CA LEU A 617 -32.02 -25.83 12.07
C LEU A 617 -30.94 -26.64 12.81
N THR A 618 -30.79 -26.43 14.12
CA THR A 618 -29.82 -27.19 14.93
C THR A 618 -30.22 -28.66 15.01
N GLN A 619 -31.52 -28.97 15.04
CA GLN A 619 -32.00 -30.34 14.96
C GLN A 619 -31.74 -30.95 13.59
N GLU A 620 -32.01 -30.23 12.50
CA GLU A 620 -31.72 -30.71 11.14
C GLU A 620 -30.23 -30.97 10.92
N MET A 621 -29.34 -30.07 11.38
CA MET A 621 -27.89 -30.24 11.24
C MET A 621 -27.38 -31.47 11.99
N LYS A 622 -27.87 -31.70 13.22
CA LYS A 622 -27.56 -32.92 13.98
C LYS A 622 -28.03 -34.18 13.26
N TRP A 623 -29.17 -34.09 12.56
CA TRP A 623 -29.72 -35.21 11.82
C TRP A 623 -28.83 -35.56 10.61
N PHE A 624 -28.36 -34.57 9.87
CA PHE A 624 -27.40 -34.74 8.77
C PHE A 624 -26.04 -35.28 9.22
N GLU A 625 -25.55 -34.90 10.39
CA GLU A 625 -24.32 -35.46 10.96
C GLU A 625 -24.49 -36.95 11.32
N THR A 626 -25.66 -37.35 11.83
CA THR A 626 -25.95 -38.76 12.15
C THR A 626 -26.21 -39.63 10.92
N ASP A 627 -26.81 -39.11 9.84
CA ASP A 627 -27.05 -39.89 8.62
C ASP A 627 -25.75 -40.19 7.85
N ASN A 628 -24.77 -39.27 7.86
CA ASN A 628 -23.46 -39.52 7.26
C ASN A 628 -22.66 -40.61 7.99
N GLU A 629 -22.87 -40.83 9.30
CA GLU A 629 -22.27 -41.97 10.03
C GLU A 629 -22.91 -43.32 9.65
N PHE A 630 -24.16 -43.33 9.15
CA PHE A 630 -24.83 -44.56 8.69
C PHE A 630 -24.46 -44.96 7.25
N ASP A 631 -24.18 -43.99 6.37
CA ASP A 631 -23.72 -44.26 5.00
C ASP A 631 -22.25 -44.74 4.95
N ASP A 632 -21.38 -44.31 5.86
CA ASP A 632 -20.00 -44.80 5.96
C ASP A 632 -19.89 -46.23 6.56
N GLN A 633 -20.89 -46.68 7.34
CA GLN A 633 -20.93 -48.07 7.83
C GLN A 633 -21.54 -49.07 6.83
N THR A 634 -22.35 -48.61 5.89
CA THR A 634 -22.95 -49.49 4.86
C THR A 634 -22.03 -49.71 3.65
N SER A 635 -21.02 -48.87 3.43
CA SER A 635 -20.03 -49.06 2.36
C SER A 635 -18.95 -50.13 2.66
N LEU A 636 -18.84 -50.60 3.91
CA LEU A 636 -17.86 -51.62 4.34
C LEU A 636 -18.39 -53.07 4.36
N LEU A 637 -19.67 -53.30 4.02
CA LEU A 637 -20.27 -54.65 4.07
C LEU A 637 -20.52 -55.31 2.69
N ASP A 638 -20.34 -54.61 1.56
CA ASP A 638 -20.62 -55.14 0.22
C ASP A 638 -19.39 -55.41 -0.67
N VAL A 639 -18.29 -55.89 -0.07
CA VAL A 639 -17.16 -56.47 -0.83
C VAL A 639 -16.86 -57.88 -0.32
N ASN A 640 -17.80 -58.80 -0.53
CA ASN A 640 -17.56 -60.25 -0.55
C ASN A 640 -18.79 -60.94 -1.16
N HIS A 641 -18.91 -60.96 -2.49
CA HIS A 641 -19.46 -62.07 -3.29
C HIS A 641 -19.64 -61.63 -4.76
N SER A 642 -18.64 -61.90 -5.60
CA SER A 642 -18.74 -62.64 -6.87
C SER A 642 -17.41 -62.61 -7.62
#